data_AF-A0A359D177-F1
#
_entry.id   AF-A0A359D177-F1
#
_cell.length_a   1.000
_cell.length_b   1.000
_cell.length_c   1.000
_cell.angle_alpha   90.00
_cell.angle_beta   90.00
_cell.angle_gamma   90.00
#
_symmetry.space_group_name_H-M   'P 1'
#
loop_
_entity.id
_entity.type
_entity.pdbx_description
1 polymer ?
#
loop_
_entity_poly.entity_id
_entity_poly.type
_entity_poly.pdbx_seq_one_letter_code
_entity_poly.pdbx_strand_id
1 'polypeptide(L)'
;MKKYYFAFVLLVLSIINTYAQVTTPRVIVKDFQFNNDRIEVNYGFENCNPADKYIVWIEAFTESGKIIKAKTLLGDTRDVTPMPEKKIVWNVVNDSIFLDEKIFIKLFASKLTERNMQKAWLFSTLYPGAGHRQAGGKNKLYLGAIGYAGIAGIFVFNGMAANALSSYATANAANEAALLSNAKMYNTLSLSSLGISAAVWALDYFLLNRTSKKVKNLKPGEFLFEPDTKSRLEAKSEPKFISTRGLPPNLFAELSFADANGNGILEANEKAEMTITITNQGKGNAYDLNVNITDDKSYKSYQSFKIGKIQNISILKPNESKKINIPITTDIDLKSAEHKMQINVTEKYGYDMDPAFLVLQTYEYQYPKLAFSGLEILDAGEGTMAITEDGQLQAGESVKAKIVVQNIGQSVSNITTFDVKSTDNNIFLRDNSGALGSLKPGETKEIYITLSPNKRVTTKENLPVFLNLKEESGKGNLTAFQLPVKLNQKPPKTNIVTLNKDVESLTKNIARFEYSSKKFTANTGNVMNIKSVIPSQTKRKNSVGVVFGVSKYENIAPAPYADNDATIMKEYFEKILGIEQVIIFTNNEVNMSRFNKVFNPDYGELQKAVVKGETDVFVFYSGHGIPDKSGENTYLFPYDGVKEDLEAFGYNTTKLYDNLIKLGAKSVTVILDACFSGSSRKSEKMKEENLVAQKGVKIKPKNPWINNPAFTMISSSTGEETSLGFDPSETGLFTYYFCAGLQGKADENNDKKITLGELKKYVKEKVMEHSKKISGIQTPEFTGDENTILVEY
;
A
#
# COMPACT_ATOMS: atom_id res chain seq x y z
N MET A 1 -63.78 -62.65 -68.11
CA MET A 1 -62.45 -62.14 -67.70
C MET A 1 -62.49 -60.69 -67.15
N LYS A 2 -63.41 -60.34 -66.24
CA LYS A 2 -63.41 -59.03 -65.54
C LYS A 2 -63.72 -59.09 -64.03
N LYS A 3 -63.90 -60.29 -63.45
CA LYS A 3 -64.15 -60.48 -62.00
C LYS A 3 -62.93 -60.93 -61.17
N TYR A 4 -61.84 -61.36 -61.82
CA TYR A 4 -60.62 -61.81 -61.12
C TYR A 4 -59.51 -60.76 -61.01
N TYR A 5 -59.64 -59.61 -61.68
CA TYR A 5 -58.66 -58.51 -61.57
C TYR A 5 -58.92 -57.61 -60.35
N PHE A 6 -60.17 -57.51 -59.87
CA PHE A 6 -60.52 -56.64 -58.75
C PHE A 6 -60.20 -57.27 -57.38
N ALA A 7 -60.27 -58.61 -57.28
CA ALA A 7 -59.91 -59.33 -56.05
C ALA A 7 -58.39 -59.46 -55.86
N PHE A 8 -57.59 -59.48 -56.94
CA PHE A 8 -56.13 -59.52 -56.84
C PHE A 8 -55.54 -58.14 -56.49
N VAL A 9 -56.17 -57.04 -56.91
CA VAL A 9 -55.76 -55.68 -56.53
C VAL A 9 -56.10 -55.37 -55.06
N LEU A 10 -57.12 -56.00 -54.47
CA LEU A 10 -57.46 -55.85 -53.05
C LEU A 10 -56.65 -56.76 -52.10
N LEU A 11 -56.07 -57.87 -52.60
CA LEU A 11 -55.19 -58.73 -51.80
C LEU A 11 -53.72 -58.25 -51.81
N VAL A 12 -53.29 -57.51 -52.85
CA VAL A 12 -51.96 -56.87 -52.88
C VAL A 12 -51.92 -55.57 -52.08
N LEU A 13 -53.09 -55.01 -51.72
CA LEU A 13 -53.20 -53.87 -50.79
C LEU A 13 -53.37 -54.28 -49.32
N SER A 14 -53.41 -55.58 -48.99
CA SER A 14 -53.52 -56.06 -47.60
C SER A 14 -52.25 -56.69 -47.01
N ILE A 15 -51.11 -56.65 -47.72
CA ILE A 15 -49.82 -57.20 -47.23
C ILE A 15 -48.73 -56.10 -47.03
N ILE A 16 -49.05 -54.81 -47.21
CA ILE A 16 -48.16 -53.72 -46.76
C ILE A 16 -48.93 -52.80 -45.81
N ASN A 17 -49.25 -53.31 -44.63
CA ASN A 17 -49.52 -52.44 -43.49
C ASN A 17 -48.95 -53.05 -42.21
N THR A 18 -47.67 -53.41 -42.27
CA THR A 18 -46.85 -53.58 -41.09
C THR A 18 -46.31 -52.20 -40.73
N TYR A 19 -46.94 -51.58 -39.74
CA TYR A 19 -46.38 -50.55 -38.86
C TYR A 19 -45.05 -49.93 -39.29
N ALA A 20 -45.11 -48.88 -40.10
CA ALA A 20 -44.18 -47.77 -39.96
C ALA A 20 -44.93 -46.66 -39.23
N GLN A 21 -45.00 -46.73 -37.90
CA GLN A 21 -45.16 -45.49 -37.16
C GLN A 21 -43.97 -44.62 -37.58
N VAL A 22 -44.24 -43.52 -38.28
CA VAL A 22 -43.22 -42.51 -38.58
C VAL A 22 -42.86 -41.88 -37.23
N THR A 23 -41.96 -42.52 -36.52
CA THR A 23 -41.46 -42.04 -35.23
C THR A 23 -40.64 -40.79 -35.50
N THR A 24 -41.08 -39.65 -34.98
CA THR A 24 -40.37 -38.39 -35.15
C THR A 24 -39.02 -38.45 -34.43
N PRO A 25 -37.94 -37.92 -35.04
CA PRO A 25 -36.65 -37.81 -34.37
C PRO A 25 -36.81 -36.97 -33.11
N ARG A 26 -36.30 -37.45 -31.98
CA ARG A 26 -36.37 -36.76 -30.70
C ARG A 26 -35.12 -36.96 -29.88
N VAL A 27 -34.88 -36.01 -28.98
CA VAL A 27 -33.87 -36.12 -27.93
C VAL A 27 -34.60 -36.32 -26.60
N ILE A 28 -33.98 -37.03 -25.67
CA ILE A 28 -34.54 -37.28 -24.34
C ILE A 28 -33.49 -37.01 -23.26
N VAL A 29 -33.90 -36.42 -22.13
CA VAL A 29 -33.08 -36.39 -20.92
C VAL A 29 -33.47 -37.60 -20.08
N LYS A 30 -32.54 -38.53 -19.88
CA LYS A 30 -32.78 -39.75 -19.10
C LYS A 30 -32.79 -39.44 -17.60
N ASP A 31 -31.73 -38.78 -17.15
CA ASP A 31 -31.60 -38.35 -15.77
C ASP A 31 -30.56 -37.23 -15.65
N PHE A 32 -30.59 -36.48 -14.54
CA PHE A 32 -29.46 -35.67 -14.14
C PHE A 32 -29.19 -35.75 -12.63
N GLN A 33 -27.93 -35.59 -12.25
CA GLN A 33 -27.48 -35.67 -10.86
C GLN A 33 -26.53 -34.52 -10.54
N PHE A 34 -26.52 -34.07 -9.29
CA PHE A 34 -25.58 -33.08 -8.79
C PHE A 34 -24.57 -33.76 -7.87
N ASN A 35 -23.29 -33.75 -8.26
CA ASN A 35 -22.19 -34.36 -7.53
C ASN A 35 -20.99 -33.41 -7.52
N ASN A 36 -20.42 -33.13 -6.34
CA ASN A 36 -19.18 -32.36 -6.18
C ASN A 36 -19.08 -31.15 -7.11
N ASP A 37 -20.03 -30.21 -6.98
CA ASP A 37 -20.09 -28.95 -7.74
C ASP A 37 -20.42 -29.09 -9.25
N ARG A 38 -20.83 -30.28 -9.69
CA ARG A 38 -21.14 -30.57 -11.10
C ARG A 38 -22.54 -31.14 -11.27
N ILE A 39 -23.24 -30.66 -12.29
CA ILE A 39 -24.47 -31.26 -12.79
C ILE A 39 -24.12 -32.18 -13.95
N GLU A 40 -24.38 -33.46 -13.79
CA GLU A 40 -24.19 -34.47 -14.81
C GLU A 40 -25.54 -34.83 -15.43
N VAL A 41 -25.69 -34.58 -16.74
CA VAL A 41 -26.92 -34.82 -17.49
C VAL A 41 -26.70 -35.99 -18.44
N ASN A 42 -27.41 -37.08 -18.20
CA ASN A 42 -27.44 -38.26 -19.07
C ASN A 42 -28.61 -38.12 -20.05
N TYR A 43 -28.33 -38.27 -21.34
CA TYR A 43 -29.30 -38.02 -22.41
C TYR A 43 -29.12 -39.02 -23.56
N GLY A 44 -30.06 -39.02 -24.50
CA GLY A 44 -30.01 -39.91 -25.66
C GLY A 44 -30.80 -39.37 -26.85
N PHE A 45 -30.50 -39.89 -28.03
CA PHE A 45 -31.24 -39.64 -29.26
C PHE A 45 -32.08 -40.86 -29.64
N GLU A 46 -33.30 -40.62 -30.10
CA GLU A 46 -34.22 -41.66 -30.59
C GLU A 46 -34.72 -41.30 -31.98
N ASN A 47 -34.79 -42.29 -32.86
CA ASN A 47 -35.29 -42.16 -34.24
C ASN A 47 -34.56 -41.09 -35.06
N CYS A 48 -33.29 -40.81 -34.71
CA CYS A 48 -32.39 -39.92 -35.46
C CYS A 48 -31.47 -40.75 -36.37
N ASN A 49 -31.09 -40.21 -37.52
CA ASN A 49 -30.17 -40.87 -38.43
C ASN A 49 -28.75 -40.88 -37.83
N PRO A 50 -28.10 -42.06 -37.67
CA PRO A 50 -26.75 -42.15 -37.09
C PRO A 50 -25.67 -41.38 -37.87
N ALA A 51 -25.88 -41.09 -39.15
CA ALA A 51 -24.96 -40.31 -39.97
C ALA A 51 -25.04 -38.80 -39.69
N ASP A 52 -26.13 -38.33 -39.08
CA ASP A 52 -26.29 -36.92 -38.74
C ASP A 52 -25.36 -36.50 -37.60
N LYS A 53 -25.04 -35.21 -37.55
CA LYS A 53 -24.23 -34.60 -36.50
C LYS A 53 -25.04 -33.53 -35.80
N TYR A 54 -24.87 -33.39 -34.47
CA TYR A 54 -25.60 -32.42 -33.67
C TYR A 54 -24.67 -31.55 -32.82
N ILE A 55 -25.09 -30.32 -32.56
CA ILE A 55 -24.61 -29.51 -31.44
C ILE A 55 -25.63 -29.65 -30.31
N VAL A 56 -25.15 -29.92 -29.10
CA VAL A 56 -25.99 -30.13 -27.91
C VAL A 56 -25.58 -29.17 -26.81
N TRP A 57 -26.55 -28.55 -26.17
CA TRP A 57 -26.35 -27.69 -25.00
C TRP A 57 -27.54 -27.80 -24.05
N ILE A 58 -27.34 -27.28 -22.84
CA ILE A 58 -28.37 -27.30 -21.79
C ILE A 58 -28.61 -25.91 -21.22
N GLU A 59 -29.83 -25.68 -20.77
CA GLU A 59 -30.22 -24.54 -19.93
C GLU A 59 -30.96 -25.07 -18.72
N ALA A 60 -30.65 -24.55 -17.53
CA ALA A 60 -31.38 -24.85 -16.32
C ALA A 60 -32.45 -23.81 -16.07
N PHE A 61 -33.62 -24.27 -15.64
CA PHE A 61 -34.73 -23.43 -15.27
C PHE A 61 -35.03 -23.68 -13.80
N THR A 62 -34.99 -22.61 -13.04
CA THR A 62 -35.29 -22.58 -11.62
C THR A 62 -36.79 -22.54 -11.37
N GLU A 63 -37.23 -22.97 -10.19
CA GLU A 63 -38.62 -22.86 -9.75
C GLU A 63 -39.07 -21.39 -9.67
N SER A 64 -38.12 -20.49 -9.34
CA SER A 64 -38.31 -19.03 -9.39
C SER A 64 -38.44 -18.43 -10.81
N GLY A 65 -38.33 -19.24 -11.87
CA GLY A 65 -38.49 -18.81 -13.27
C GLY A 65 -37.24 -18.21 -13.91
N LYS A 66 -36.11 -18.16 -13.20
CA LYS A 66 -34.81 -17.73 -13.74
C LYS A 66 -34.24 -18.79 -14.68
N ILE A 67 -33.80 -18.35 -15.86
CA ILE A 67 -33.10 -19.16 -16.86
C ILE A 67 -31.60 -19.04 -16.65
N ILE A 68 -30.91 -20.17 -16.52
CA ILE A 68 -29.48 -20.25 -16.28
C ILE A 68 -28.84 -20.97 -17.45
N LYS A 69 -28.05 -20.23 -18.23
CA LYS A 69 -27.31 -20.77 -19.37
C LYS A 69 -25.97 -21.32 -18.91
N ALA A 70 -25.74 -22.61 -19.17
CA ALA A 70 -24.48 -23.24 -18.85
C ALA A 70 -23.36 -22.73 -19.76
N LYS A 71 -22.27 -22.24 -19.17
CA LYS A 71 -21.09 -21.72 -19.88
C LYS A 71 -19.95 -22.75 -19.88
N THR A 72 -19.78 -23.50 -18.79
CA THR A 72 -18.73 -24.53 -18.67
C THR A 72 -19.28 -25.93 -18.87
N LEU A 73 -19.63 -26.24 -20.12
CA LEU A 73 -20.07 -27.58 -20.54
C LEU A 73 -18.91 -28.43 -21.03
N LEU A 74 -18.84 -29.66 -20.55
CA LEU A 74 -17.90 -30.71 -20.94
C LEU A 74 -18.67 -31.96 -21.41
N GLY A 75 -18.01 -32.82 -22.19
CA GLY A 75 -18.59 -34.05 -22.73
C GLY A 75 -19.20 -33.87 -24.13
N ASP A 76 -20.29 -34.58 -24.40
CA ASP A 76 -20.93 -34.65 -25.72
C ASP A 76 -21.69 -33.36 -26.06
N THR A 77 -20.97 -32.32 -26.50
CA THR A 77 -21.54 -30.98 -26.78
C THR A 77 -21.47 -30.57 -28.25
N ARG A 78 -20.56 -31.14 -29.03
CA ARG A 78 -20.31 -30.80 -30.45
C ARG A 78 -20.01 -32.01 -31.30
N ASP A 79 -20.38 -31.95 -32.58
CA ASP A 79 -20.23 -33.04 -33.56
C ASP A 79 -20.75 -34.39 -33.03
N VAL A 80 -21.79 -34.32 -32.21
CA VAL A 80 -22.36 -35.46 -31.49
C VAL A 80 -23.08 -36.36 -32.48
N THR A 81 -22.69 -37.63 -32.52
CA THR A 81 -23.43 -38.67 -33.23
C THR A 81 -24.64 -39.10 -32.40
N PRO A 82 -25.83 -39.25 -33.02
CA PRO A 82 -26.99 -39.82 -32.35
C PRO A 82 -26.70 -41.21 -31.80
N MET A 83 -26.71 -41.33 -30.47
CA MET A 83 -26.61 -42.61 -29.77
C MET A 83 -27.59 -42.63 -28.58
N PRO A 84 -27.99 -43.81 -28.09
CA PRO A 84 -28.91 -43.93 -26.96
C PRO A 84 -28.35 -43.40 -25.64
N GLU A 85 -27.03 -43.37 -25.47
CA GLU A 85 -26.36 -43.00 -24.23
C GLU A 85 -25.30 -41.94 -24.49
N LYS A 86 -25.52 -40.74 -23.96
CA LYS A 86 -24.63 -39.58 -24.06
C LYS A 86 -24.61 -38.83 -22.73
N LYS A 87 -23.52 -38.11 -22.46
CA LYS A 87 -23.33 -37.39 -21.20
C LYS A 87 -22.82 -35.98 -21.41
N ILE A 88 -23.47 -35.02 -20.75
CA ILE A 88 -23.00 -33.65 -20.60
C ILE A 88 -22.71 -33.41 -19.12
N VAL A 89 -21.57 -32.78 -18.84
CA VAL A 89 -21.21 -32.36 -17.48
C VAL A 89 -21.12 -30.84 -17.46
N TRP A 90 -21.85 -30.23 -16.53
CA TRP A 90 -21.86 -28.80 -16.29
C TRP A 90 -21.23 -28.49 -14.95
N ASN A 91 -20.19 -27.65 -14.94
CA ASN A 91 -19.57 -27.19 -13.71
C ASN A 91 -20.25 -25.90 -13.22
N VAL A 92 -21.25 -26.04 -12.35
CA VAL A 92 -22.04 -24.90 -11.87
C VAL A 92 -21.21 -23.93 -11.03
N VAL A 93 -20.20 -24.40 -10.30
CA VAL A 93 -19.33 -23.54 -9.48
C VAL A 93 -18.38 -22.71 -10.33
N ASN A 94 -17.79 -23.27 -11.40
CA ASN A 94 -16.97 -22.47 -12.33
C ASN A 94 -17.77 -21.37 -13.03
N ASP A 95 -19.08 -21.56 -13.16
CA ASP A 95 -20.00 -20.56 -13.70
C ASP A 95 -20.51 -19.58 -12.62
N SER A 96 -20.05 -19.71 -11.37
CA SER A 96 -20.49 -18.94 -10.19
C SER A 96 -21.99 -19.03 -9.95
N ILE A 97 -22.53 -20.24 -10.06
CA ILE A 97 -23.96 -20.53 -9.88
C ILE A 97 -24.15 -21.30 -8.57
N PHE A 98 -24.99 -20.72 -7.70
CA PHE A 98 -25.38 -21.28 -6.42
C PHE A 98 -26.89 -21.56 -6.45
N LEU A 99 -27.27 -22.80 -6.18
CA LEU A 99 -28.66 -23.28 -6.24
C LEU A 99 -29.06 -23.80 -4.87
N ASP A 100 -30.30 -23.53 -4.46
CA ASP A 100 -30.92 -24.15 -3.29
C ASP A 100 -32.43 -24.26 -3.53
N GLU A 101 -32.77 -24.80 -4.70
CA GLU A 101 -34.14 -24.88 -5.20
C GLU A 101 -34.30 -26.04 -6.18
N LYS A 102 -35.55 -26.34 -6.58
CA LYS A 102 -35.80 -27.26 -7.67
C LYS A 102 -35.41 -26.61 -9.00
N ILE A 103 -34.66 -27.36 -9.80
CA ILE A 103 -34.38 -26.99 -11.18
C ILE A 103 -34.81 -28.12 -12.11
N PHE A 104 -35.14 -27.77 -13.34
CA PHE A 104 -35.20 -28.74 -14.43
C PHE A 104 -34.26 -28.30 -15.55
N ILE A 105 -33.68 -29.29 -16.23
CA ILE A 105 -32.79 -29.06 -17.36
C ILE A 105 -33.60 -29.16 -18.65
N LYS A 106 -33.51 -28.13 -19.49
CA LYS A 106 -33.84 -28.27 -20.90
C LYS A 106 -32.59 -28.57 -21.69
N LEU A 107 -32.62 -29.68 -22.41
CA LEU A 107 -31.58 -30.06 -23.35
C LEU A 107 -32.04 -29.72 -24.75
N PHE A 108 -31.11 -29.20 -25.54
CA PHE A 108 -31.35 -28.77 -26.89
C PHE A 108 -30.34 -29.39 -27.82
N ALA A 109 -30.81 -29.94 -28.93
CA ALA A 109 -29.97 -30.49 -29.98
C ALA A 109 -30.38 -29.90 -31.33
N SER A 110 -29.40 -29.33 -32.04
CA SER A 110 -29.61 -28.80 -33.40
C SER A 110 -28.77 -29.59 -34.38
N LYS A 111 -29.41 -30.07 -35.46
CA LYS A 111 -28.73 -30.77 -36.54
C LYS A 111 -27.72 -29.83 -37.21
N LEU A 112 -26.50 -30.32 -37.39
CA LEU A 112 -25.47 -29.67 -38.18
C LEU A 112 -25.76 -29.93 -39.65
N THR A 113 -26.07 -28.87 -40.39
CA THR A 113 -26.19 -28.97 -41.86
C THR A 113 -24.81 -29.28 -42.45
N GLU A 114 -24.72 -30.28 -43.33
CA GLU A 114 -23.47 -30.66 -43.98
C GLU A 114 -22.82 -29.45 -44.66
N ARG A 115 -21.62 -29.11 -44.20
CA ARG A 115 -20.84 -27.99 -44.71
C ARG A 115 -20.14 -28.43 -45.98
N ASN A 116 -20.65 -28.03 -47.13
CA ASN A 116 -19.97 -28.29 -48.39
C ASN A 116 -19.21 -27.03 -48.83
N MET A 117 -17.94 -26.94 -48.42
CA MET A 117 -17.07 -25.81 -48.74
C MET A 117 -16.86 -25.67 -50.25
N GLN A 118 -16.86 -26.77 -51.01
CA GLN A 118 -16.76 -26.73 -52.47
C GLN A 118 -17.99 -26.05 -53.09
N LYS A 119 -19.20 -26.39 -52.61
CA LYS A 119 -20.44 -25.68 -52.99
C LYS A 119 -20.38 -24.21 -52.59
N ALA A 120 -19.89 -23.88 -51.39
CA ALA A 120 -19.78 -22.50 -50.93
C ALA A 120 -18.91 -21.64 -51.86
N TRP A 121 -17.72 -22.13 -52.23
CA TRP A 121 -16.85 -21.44 -53.19
C TRP A 121 -17.52 -21.28 -54.55
N LEU A 122 -18.13 -22.36 -55.07
CA LEU A 122 -18.83 -22.33 -56.37
C LEU A 122 -19.94 -21.27 -56.41
N PHE A 123 -20.77 -21.20 -55.36
CA PHE A 123 -21.85 -20.22 -55.29
C PHE A 123 -21.33 -18.78 -55.19
N SER A 124 -20.27 -18.53 -54.43
CA SER A 124 -19.65 -17.20 -54.35
C SER A 124 -18.95 -16.78 -55.65
N THR A 125 -18.40 -17.74 -56.41
CA THR A 125 -17.84 -17.48 -57.75
C THR A 125 -18.93 -17.05 -58.72
N LEU A 126 -20.05 -17.77 -58.75
CA LEU A 126 -21.19 -17.46 -59.63
C LEU A 126 -21.94 -16.21 -59.20
N TYR A 127 -22.07 -15.96 -57.90
CA TYR A 127 -22.78 -14.81 -57.37
C TYR A 127 -22.14 -14.37 -56.04
N PRO A 128 -21.39 -13.25 -56.00
CA PRO A 128 -20.74 -12.77 -54.79
C PRO A 128 -21.74 -12.66 -53.63
N GLY A 129 -21.37 -13.21 -52.50
CA GLY A 129 -22.20 -13.23 -51.30
C GLY A 129 -23.08 -14.46 -51.15
N ALA A 130 -23.34 -15.24 -52.21
CA ALA A 130 -24.21 -16.42 -52.15
C ALA A 130 -23.56 -17.60 -51.43
N GLY A 131 -22.23 -17.76 -51.52
CA GLY A 131 -21.50 -18.86 -50.89
C GLY A 131 -21.46 -18.82 -49.36
N HIS A 132 -21.70 -17.64 -48.77
CA HIS A 132 -21.62 -17.46 -47.33
C HIS A 132 -22.61 -18.33 -46.54
N ARG A 133 -23.81 -18.60 -47.07
CA ARG A 133 -24.80 -19.43 -46.36
C ARG A 133 -24.34 -20.88 -46.23
N GLN A 134 -23.70 -21.40 -47.27
CA GLN A 134 -23.16 -22.77 -47.36
C GLN A 134 -21.90 -22.93 -46.50
N ALA A 135 -21.15 -21.85 -46.28
CA ALA A 135 -20.03 -21.80 -45.33
C ALA A 135 -20.47 -21.56 -43.87
N GLY A 136 -21.77 -21.47 -43.58
CA GLY A 136 -22.32 -21.23 -42.25
C GLY A 136 -22.23 -19.78 -41.79
N GLY A 137 -22.37 -18.83 -42.72
CA GLY A 137 -22.34 -17.37 -42.54
C GLY A 137 -23.64 -16.65 -42.96
N LYS A 138 -23.69 -15.32 -42.75
CA LYS A 138 -24.86 -14.47 -43.08
C LYS A 138 -24.94 -14.37 -44.59
N ASN A 139 -26.16 -14.32 -45.13
CA ASN A 139 -26.36 -14.08 -46.54
C ASN A 139 -25.87 -12.66 -46.91
N LYS A 140 -25.07 -12.54 -47.99
CA LYS A 140 -24.49 -11.26 -48.42
C LYS A 140 -24.78 -10.94 -49.89
N LEU A 141 -25.98 -11.28 -50.37
CA LEU A 141 -26.35 -11.08 -51.78
C LEU A 141 -26.21 -9.65 -52.30
N TYR A 142 -26.19 -8.64 -51.41
CA TYR A 142 -25.92 -7.26 -51.80
C TYR A 142 -24.56 -7.08 -52.48
N LEU A 143 -23.55 -7.91 -52.14
CA LEU A 143 -22.27 -7.94 -52.84
C LEU A 143 -22.48 -8.32 -54.31
N GLY A 144 -23.27 -9.35 -54.58
CA GLY A 144 -23.65 -9.72 -55.95
C GLY A 144 -24.35 -8.57 -56.68
N ALA A 145 -25.29 -7.88 -56.03
CA ALA A 145 -25.96 -6.73 -56.63
C ALA A 145 -24.98 -5.61 -57.05
N ILE A 146 -24.00 -5.28 -56.20
CA ILE A 146 -22.97 -4.27 -56.51
C ILE A 146 -22.04 -4.76 -57.60
N GLY A 147 -21.60 -6.02 -57.53
CA GLY A 147 -20.71 -6.63 -58.53
C GLY A 147 -21.33 -6.65 -59.92
N TYR A 148 -22.60 -7.05 -60.02
CA TYR A 148 -23.33 -7.07 -61.29
C TYR A 148 -23.72 -5.66 -61.78
N ALA A 149 -23.99 -4.71 -60.89
CA ALA A 149 -24.16 -3.30 -61.27
C ALA A 149 -22.88 -2.72 -61.88
N GLY A 150 -21.71 -3.08 -61.34
CA GLY A 150 -20.42 -2.75 -61.94
C GLY A 150 -20.26 -3.37 -63.34
N ILE A 151 -20.58 -4.66 -63.51
CA ILE A 151 -20.53 -5.32 -64.82
C ILE A 151 -21.46 -4.62 -65.82
N ALA A 152 -22.70 -4.31 -65.44
CA ALA A 152 -23.63 -3.57 -66.29
C ALA A 152 -23.08 -2.17 -66.65
N GLY A 153 -22.47 -1.48 -65.68
CA GLY A 153 -21.81 -0.20 -65.88
C GLY A 153 -20.70 -0.25 -66.94
N ILE A 154 -19.92 -1.33 -67.00
CA ILE A 154 -18.90 -1.52 -68.04
C ILE A 154 -19.54 -1.44 -69.44
N PHE A 155 -20.60 -2.21 -69.69
CA PHE A 155 -21.25 -2.25 -71.00
C PHE A 155 -21.90 -0.91 -71.37
N VAL A 156 -22.58 -0.28 -70.41
CA VAL A 156 -23.23 1.02 -70.61
C VAL A 156 -22.18 2.09 -70.93
N PHE A 157 -21.17 2.26 -70.08
CA PHE A 157 -20.17 3.31 -70.27
C PHE A 157 -19.23 3.03 -71.45
N ASN A 158 -18.91 1.78 -71.75
CA ASN A 158 -18.15 1.43 -72.96
C ASN A 158 -18.96 1.79 -74.22
N GLY A 159 -20.25 1.46 -74.26
CA GLY A 159 -21.14 1.86 -75.35
C GLY A 159 -21.25 3.38 -75.50
N MET A 160 -21.36 4.12 -74.38
CA MET A 160 -21.35 5.59 -74.40
C MET A 160 -20.02 6.17 -74.87
N ALA A 161 -18.89 5.56 -74.47
CA ALA A 161 -17.56 5.96 -74.94
C ALA A 161 -17.39 5.72 -76.45
N ALA A 162 -17.81 4.55 -76.95
CA ALA A 162 -17.76 4.21 -78.37
C ALA A 162 -18.63 5.16 -79.22
N ASN A 163 -19.84 5.46 -78.75
CA ASN A 163 -20.72 6.42 -79.41
C ASN A 163 -20.14 7.83 -79.41
N ALA A 164 -19.59 8.29 -78.28
CA ALA A 164 -18.94 9.61 -78.19
C ALA A 164 -17.70 9.71 -79.10
N LEU A 165 -16.92 8.64 -79.22
CA LEU A 165 -15.76 8.55 -80.13
C LEU A 165 -16.19 8.55 -81.61
N SER A 166 -17.27 7.84 -81.94
CA SER A 166 -17.84 7.84 -83.30
C SER A 166 -18.35 9.23 -83.68
N SER A 167 -19.04 9.93 -82.77
CA SER A 167 -19.50 11.29 -83.00
C SER A 167 -18.37 12.30 -83.08
N TYR A 168 -17.28 12.09 -82.32
CA TYR A 168 -16.05 12.88 -82.41
C TYR A 168 -15.41 12.79 -83.80
N ALA A 169 -15.35 11.60 -84.40
CA ALA A 169 -14.75 11.36 -85.72
C ALA A 169 -15.43 12.14 -86.86
N THR A 170 -16.66 12.62 -86.66
CA THR A 170 -17.46 13.35 -87.66
C THR A 170 -17.78 14.80 -87.23
N ALA A 171 -17.19 15.30 -86.14
CA ALA A 171 -17.55 16.59 -85.54
C ALA A 171 -16.81 17.79 -86.15
N ASN A 172 -17.42 18.98 -86.05
CA ASN A 172 -16.82 20.27 -86.40
C ASN A 172 -15.98 20.85 -85.25
N ALA A 173 -15.01 21.73 -85.55
CA ALA A 173 -13.98 22.22 -84.63
C ALA A 173 -14.50 22.79 -83.28
N ALA A 174 -15.73 23.28 -83.22
CA ALA A 174 -16.34 23.83 -82.00
C ALA A 174 -16.72 22.75 -80.95
N ASN A 175 -17.00 21.52 -81.36
CA ASN A 175 -17.55 20.46 -80.48
C ASN A 175 -16.58 19.30 -80.22
N GLU A 176 -15.48 19.23 -80.97
CA GLU A 176 -14.45 18.18 -80.88
C GLU A 176 -13.95 17.97 -79.45
N ALA A 177 -13.57 19.05 -78.76
CA ALA A 177 -12.97 18.99 -77.44
C ALA A 177 -13.93 18.40 -76.38
N ALA A 178 -15.22 18.74 -76.45
CA ALA A 178 -16.23 18.24 -75.53
C ALA A 178 -16.54 16.75 -75.75
N LEU A 179 -16.64 16.32 -77.00
CA LEU A 179 -16.90 14.91 -77.34
C LEU A 179 -15.72 14.00 -76.98
N LEU A 180 -14.48 14.44 -77.24
CA LEU A 180 -13.26 13.71 -76.83
C LEU A 180 -13.14 13.63 -75.30
N SER A 181 -13.47 14.72 -74.59
CA SER A 181 -13.52 14.73 -73.12
C SER A 181 -14.55 13.74 -72.58
N ASN A 182 -15.75 13.72 -73.15
CA ASN A 182 -16.81 12.77 -72.78
C ASN A 182 -16.40 11.31 -73.06
N ALA A 183 -15.79 11.02 -74.21
CA ALA A 183 -15.31 9.68 -74.53
C ALA A 183 -14.27 9.17 -73.52
N LYS A 184 -13.31 10.04 -73.13
CA LYS A 184 -12.32 9.73 -72.08
C LYS A 184 -12.96 9.53 -70.71
N MET A 185 -13.93 10.38 -70.36
CA MET A 185 -14.69 10.26 -69.10
C MET A 185 -15.47 8.94 -69.04
N TYR A 186 -16.22 8.58 -70.08
CA TYR A 186 -16.96 7.32 -70.14
C TYR A 186 -16.05 6.10 -70.12
N ASN A 187 -14.90 6.13 -70.82
CA ASN A 187 -13.91 5.06 -70.73
C ASN A 187 -13.34 4.89 -69.31
N THR A 188 -13.09 6.01 -68.62
CA THR A 188 -12.66 6.01 -67.21
C THR A 188 -13.73 5.43 -66.28
N LEU A 189 -15.00 5.77 -66.50
CA LEU A 189 -16.13 5.21 -65.75
C LEU A 189 -16.31 3.70 -66.01
N SER A 190 -16.10 3.25 -67.25
CA SER A 190 -16.11 1.82 -67.61
C SER A 190 -15.02 1.03 -66.88
N LEU A 191 -13.77 1.53 -66.91
CA LEU A 191 -12.64 0.94 -66.18
C LEU A 191 -12.86 0.95 -64.67
N SER A 192 -13.44 2.02 -64.13
CA SER A 192 -13.80 2.12 -62.71
C SER A 192 -14.85 1.08 -62.34
N SER A 193 -15.85 0.87 -63.20
CA SER A 193 -16.91 -0.13 -62.99
C SER A 193 -16.35 -1.58 -63.02
N LEU A 194 -15.35 -1.84 -63.87
CA LEU A 194 -14.59 -3.09 -63.85
C LEU A 194 -13.82 -3.27 -62.54
N GLY A 195 -13.13 -2.21 -62.08
CA GLY A 195 -12.41 -2.22 -60.80
C GLY A 195 -13.32 -2.50 -59.61
N ILE A 196 -14.49 -1.86 -59.55
CA ILE A 196 -15.52 -2.11 -58.52
C ILE A 196 -15.96 -3.56 -58.56
N SER A 197 -16.26 -4.09 -59.75
CA SER A 197 -16.69 -5.50 -59.91
C SER A 197 -15.62 -6.45 -59.39
N ALA A 198 -14.38 -6.34 -59.84
CA ALA A 198 -13.29 -7.21 -59.39
C ALA A 198 -13.03 -7.12 -57.87
N ALA A 199 -13.08 -5.90 -57.31
CA ALA A 199 -12.90 -5.67 -55.88
C ALA A 199 -13.99 -6.34 -55.04
N VAL A 200 -15.24 -6.37 -55.53
CA VAL A 200 -16.35 -7.03 -54.85
C VAL A 200 -16.15 -8.55 -54.76
N TRP A 201 -15.72 -9.22 -55.84
CA TRP A 201 -15.43 -10.67 -55.80
C TRP A 201 -14.23 -10.97 -54.88
N ALA A 202 -13.17 -10.16 -54.94
CA ALA A 202 -12.01 -10.32 -54.04
C ALA A 202 -12.41 -10.15 -52.56
N LEU A 203 -13.23 -9.14 -52.27
CA LEU A 203 -13.77 -8.90 -50.93
C LEU A 203 -14.66 -10.07 -50.47
N ASP A 204 -15.52 -10.59 -51.34
CA ASP A 204 -16.38 -11.74 -51.01
C ASP A 204 -15.55 -12.97 -50.65
N TYR A 205 -14.53 -13.33 -51.45
CA TYR A 205 -13.64 -14.45 -51.14
C TYR A 205 -12.87 -14.27 -49.83
N PHE A 206 -12.37 -13.05 -49.56
CA PHE A 206 -11.72 -12.75 -48.29
C PHE A 206 -12.67 -12.93 -47.10
N LEU A 207 -13.89 -12.41 -47.22
CA LEU A 207 -14.92 -12.52 -46.19
C LEU A 207 -15.36 -13.99 -46.00
N LEU A 208 -15.47 -14.77 -47.07
CA LEU A 208 -15.84 -16.18 -47.04
C LEU A 208 -14.80 -17.00 -46.28
N ASN A 209 -13.51 -16.76 -46.55
CA ASN A 209 -12.41 -17.39 -45.82
C ASN A 209 -12.40 -17.00 -44.33
N ARG A 210 -12.64 -15.73 -44.00
CA ARG A 210 -12.74 -15.27 -42.60
C ARG A 210 -13.93 -15.91 -41.88
N THR A 211 -15.05 -16.06 -42.57
CA THR A 211 -16.24 -16.77 -42.06
C THR A 211 -15.87 -18.21 -41.72
N SER A 212 -15.24 -18.93 -42.65
CA SER A 212 -14.76 -20.31 -42.45
C SER A 212 -13.84 -20.45 -41.22
N LYS A 213 -12.86 -19.56 -41.05
CA LYS A 213 -11.96 -19.57 -39.88
C LYS A 213 -12.69 -19.27 -38.58
N LYS A 214 -13.61 -18.29 -38.56
CA LYS A 214 -14.39 -17.94 -37.36
C LYS A 214 -15.29 -19.10 -36.92
N VAL A 215 -15.92 -19.79 -37.88
CA VAL A 215 -16.74 -20.98 -37.62
C VAL A 215 -15.93 -22.12 -36.98
N LYS A 216 -14.68 -22.33 -37.42
CA LYS A 216 -13.79 -23.35 -36.84
C LYS A 216 -13.39 -23.08 -35.38
N ASN A 217 -13.34 -21.81 -34.97
CA ASN A 217 -12.78 -21.39 -33.68
C ASN A 217 -13.83 -21.02 -32.60
N LEU A 218 -15.13 -21.23 -32.84
CA LEU A 218 -16.18 -20.92 -31.84
C LEU A 218 -16.00 -21.75 -30.57
N LYS A 219 -16.41 -21.25 -29.40
CA LYS A 219 -16.50 -22.05 -28.15
C LYS A 219 -17.86 -22.76 -27.99
N PRO A 220 -17.96 -23.91 -27.30
CA PRO A 220 -19.27 -24.56 -27.04
C PRO A 220 -20.30 -23.55 -26.51
N GLY A 221 -21.48 -23.49 -27.11
CA GLY A 221 -22.53 -22.50 -26.79
C GLY A 221 -22.44 -21.15 -27.52
N GLU A 222 -21.33 -20.82 -28.20
CA GLU A 222 -21.28 -19.68 -29.12
C GLU A 222 -21.76 -20.10 -30.51
N PHE A 223 -22.85 -19.49 -30.97
CA PHE A 223 -23.37 -19.69 -32.31
C PHE A 223 -23.14 -18.43 -33.15
N LEU A 224 -22.71 -18.60 -34.40
CA LEU A 224 -22.65 -17.46 -35.35
C LEU A 224 -24.04 -17.00 -35.81
N PHE A 225 -25.06 -17.84 -35.55
CA PHE A 225 -26.47 -17.71 -35.93
C PHE A 225 -27.33 -18.30 -34.83
N GLU A 226 -28.55 -17.80 -34.64
CA GLU A 226 -29.56 -18.59 -33.96
C GLU A 226 -29.75 -19.91 -34.73
N PRO A 227 -29.65 -21.08 -34.08
CA PRO A 227 -29.93 -22.37 -34.71
C PRO A 227 -31.30 -22.33 -35.38
N ASP A 228 -31.44 -22.94 -36.56
CA ASP A 228 -32.71 -22.95 -37.30
C ASP A 228 -33.83 -23.51 -36.40
N THR A 229 -34.69 -22.62 -35.92
CA THR A 229 -35.72 -22.92 -34.93
C THR A 229 -36.74 -23.93 -35.44
N LYS A 230 -36.80 -24.16 -36.77
CA LYS A 230 -37.69 -25.14 -37.40
C LYS A 230 -37.21 -26.60 -37.29
N SER A 231 -35.96 -26.86 -36.87
CA SER A 231 -35.37 -28.21 -36.82
C SER A 231 -34.62 -28.53 -35.51
N ARG A 232 -34.95 -27.81 -34.43
CA ARG A 232 -34.37 -28.02 -33.09
C ARG A 232 -35.11 -29.13 -32.37
N LEU A 233 -34.37 -30.11 -31.87
CA LEU A 233 -34.89 -31.09 -30.91
C LEU A 233 -34.74 -30.52 -29.51
N GLU A 234 -35.75 -30.70 -28.68
CA GLU A 234 -35.73 -30.29 -27.29
C GLU A 234 -36.26 -31.40 -26.38
N ALA A 235 -35.69 -31.47 -25.18
CA ALA A 235 -36.12 -32.35 -24.12
C ALA A 235 -36.09 -31.61 -22.79
N LYS A 236 -36.98 -32.00 -21.90
CA LYS A 236 -37.06 -31.49 -20.53
C LYS A 236 -36.86 -32.64 -19.56
N SER A 237 -36.05 -32.43 -18.53
CA SER A 237 -35.94 -33.37 -17.41
C SER A 237 -37.12 -33.20 -16.44
N GLU A 238 -37.33 -34.20 -15.58
CA GLU A 238 -38.08 -34.00 -14.35
C GLU A 238 -37.38 -32.97 -13.45
N PRO A 239 -38.11 -32.14 -12.69
CA PRO A 239 -37.50 -31.23 -11.73
C PRO A 239 -36.82 -32.00 -10.59
N LYS A 240 -35.60 -31.60 -10.23
CA LYS A 240 -34.92 -32.11 -9.03
C LYS A 240 -34.46 -30.96 -8.16
N PHE A 241 -34.57 -31.15 -6.85
CA PHE A 241 -33.99 -30.23 -5.89
C PHE A 241 -32.47 -30.33 -5.95
N ILE A 242 -31.82 -29.21 -6.27
CA ILE A 242 -30.37 -29.10 -6.26
C ILE A 242 -29.99 -28.08 -5.22
N SER A 243 -29.21 -28.53 -4.25
CA SER A 243 -28.55 -27.66 -3.30
C SER A 243 -27.05 -27.70 -3.51
N THR A 244 -26.47 -26.56 -3.86
CA THR A 244 -25.03 -26.33 -3.79
C THR A 244 -24.61 -26.07 -2.34
N ARG A 245 -25.56 -25.96 -1.40
CA ARG A 245 -25.29 -25.79 0.02
C ARG A 245 -24.81 -27.12 0.59
N GLY A 246 -23.52 -27.20 0.89
CA GLY A 246 -22.91 -28.34 1.57
C GLY A 246 -22.98 -28.23 3.10
N LEU A 247 -22.05 -28.90 3.79
CA LEU A 247 -21.80 -28.64 5.20
C LEU A 247 -21.43 -27.16 5.42
N PRO A 248 -21.69 -26.59 6.62
CA PRO A 248 -21.38 -25.19 6.87
C PRO A 248 -19.86 -24.92 6.83
N PRO A 249 -19.43 -23.77 6.30
CA PRO A 249 -18.06 -23.29 6.48
C PRO A 249 -17.83 -22.81 7.92
N ASN A 250 -16.56 -22.66 8.30
CA ASN A 250 -16.18 -22.03 9.57
C ASN A 250 -14.98 -21.12 9.33
N LEU A 251 -15.24 -19.83 9.20
CA LEU A 251 -14.26 -18.84 8.76
C LEU A 251 -13.43 -18.29 9.93
N PHE A 252 -12.14 -18.13 9.69
CA PHE A 252 -11.18 -17.43 10.53
C PHE A 252 -10.44 -16.40 9.68
N ALA A 253 -10.00 -15.30 10.28
CA ALA A 253 -9.25 -14.27 9.58
C ALA A 253 -8.02 -13.82 10.38
N GLU A 254 -6.89 -13.74 9.71
CA GLU A 254 -5.69 -13.07 10.20
C GLU A 254 -5.60 -11.70 9.54
N LEU A 255 -5.54 -10.65 10.35
CA LEU A 255 -5.49 -9.25 9.93
C LEU A 255 -4.07 -8.73 10.08
N SER A 256 -3.58 -7.98 9.09
CA SER A 256 -2.35 -7.21 9.26
C SER A 256 -2.44 -5.84 8.60
N PHE A 257 -1.64 -4.91 9.10
CA PHE A 257 -1.57 -3.55 8.58
C PHE A 257 -0.11 -3.11 8.54
N ALA A 258 0.35 -2.61 7.40
CA ALA A 258 1.70 -2.12 7.22
C ALA A 258 1.68 -0.79 6.46
N ASP A 259 2.28 0.23 7.04
CA ASP A 259 2.55 1.54 6.45
C ASP A 259 3.99 1.62 5.93
N ALA A 260 4.31 2.67 5.17
CA ALA A 260 5.59 2.78 4.49
C ALA A 260 6.75 2.95 5.48
N ASN A 261 6.49 3.63 6.60
CA ASN A 261 7.52 3.96 7.58
C ASN A 261 7.45 3.14 8.88
N GLY A 262 6.40 2.33 9.08
CA GLY A 262 6.28 1.41 10.21
C GLY A 262 5.88 2.05 11.55
N ASN A 263 5.25 3.23 11.55
CA ASN A 263 4.88 3.93 12.79
C ASN A 263 3.39 3.78 13.16
N GLY A 264 2.57 3.22 12.27
CA GLY A 264 1.14 3.03 12.48
C GLY A 264 0.32 4.32 12.45
N ILE A 265 0.85 5.40 11.87
CA ILE A 265 0.16 6.67 11.62
C ILE A 265 0.28 6.97 10.13
N LEU A 266 -0.83 7.16 9.41
CA LEU A 266 -0.74 7.53 8.00
C LEU A 266 -0.49 9.02 7.83
N GLU A 267 0.67 9.39 7.33
CA GLU A 267 0.94 10.78 6.97
C GLU A 267 0.49 11.12 5.56
N ALA A 268 0.40 12.41 5.28
CA ALA A 268 0.11 12.91 3.93
C ALA A 268 1.12 12.38 2.89
N ASN A 269 0.60 11.87 1.76
CA ASN A 269 1.33 11.16 0.70
C ASN A 269 1.92 9.79 1.08
N GLU A 270 1.61 9.27 2.26
CA GLU A 270 2.02 7.93 2.66
C GLU A 270 1.11 6.85 2.05
N LYS A 271 1.70 5.68 1.80
CA LYS A 271 0.99 4.48 1.37
C LYS A 271 1.05 3.44 2.48
N ALA A 272 -0.03 2.70 2.62
CA ALA A 272 -0.11 1.55 3.50
C ALA A 272 -0.84 0.39 2.80
N GLU A 273 -0.76 -0.79 3.40
CA GLU A 273 -1.43 -2.00 2.97
C GLU A 273 -2.06 -2.69 4.19
N MET A 274 -3.37 -2.90 4.12
CA MET A 274 -4.06 -3.82 5.01
C MET A 274 -4.17 -5.18 4.32
N THR A 275 -3.81 -6.24 5.02
CA THR A 275 -3.96 -7.62 4.56
C THR A 275 -5.00 -8.34 5.39
N ILE A 276 -5.85 -9.12 4.73
CA ILE A 276 -6.81 -10.03 5.37
C ILE A 276 -6.58 -11.42 4.79
N THR A 277 -6.17 -12.38 5.63
CA THR A 277 -6.03 -13.79 5.24
C THR A 277 -7.20 -14.58 5.83
N ILE A 278 -8.16 -14.94 4.99
CA ILE A 278 -9.36 -15.69 5.40
C ILE A 278 -9.11 -17.18 5.19
N THR A 279 -9.35 -17.98 6.23
CA THR A 279 -9.21 -19.44 6.22
C THR A 279 -10.54 -20.10 6.55
N ASN A 280 -10.96 -21.09 5.77
CA ASN A 280 -12.14 -21.89 6.07
C ASN A 280 -11.73 -23.18 6.79
N GLN A 281 -11.93 -23.27 8.10
CA GLN A 281 -11.70 -24.48 8.90
C GLN A 281 -12.96 -25.36 9.03
N GLY A 282 -14.02 -25.03 8.28
CA GLY A 282 -15.26 -25.81 8.23
C GLY A 282 -15.15 -27.02 7.31
N LYS A 283 -16.20 -27.85 7.31
CA LYS A 283 -16.27 -29.06 6.48
C LYS A 283 -16.93 -28.84 5.12
N GLY A 284 -17.54 -27.68 4.87
CA GLY A 284 -18.03 -27.33 3.54
C GLY A 284 -17.51 -25.99 3.05
N ASN A 285 -17.79 -25.70 1.79
CA ASN A 285 -17.30 -24.53 1.08
C ASN A 285 -17.98 -23.25 1.59
N ALA A 286 -17.23 -22.15 1.63
CA ALA A 286 -17.81 -20.81 1.73
C ALA A 286 -17.95 -20.20 0.35
N TYR A 287 -19.12 -19.64 0.04
CA TYR A 287 -19.48 -19.16 -1.29
C TYR A 287 -19.66 -17.64 -1.31
N ASP A 288 -19.17 -17.01 -2.39
CA ASP A 288 -19.22 -15.57 -2.64
C ASP A 288 -18.92 -14.71 -1.39
N LEU A 289 -17.75 -14.94 -0.80
CA LEU A 289 -17.30 -14.11 0.31
C LEU A 289 -17.08 -12.67 -0.16
N ASN A 290 -17.86 -11.77 0.42
CA ASN A 290 -17.73 -10.34 0.19
C ASN A 290 -17.01 -9.70 1.38
N VAL A 291 -15.87 -9.10 1.09
CA VAL A 291 -15.14 -8.29 2.08
C VAL A 291 -15.45 -6.83 1.79
N ASN A 292 -16.06 -6.17 2.76
CA ASN A 292 -16.40 -4.76 2.68
C ASN A 292 -15.72 -4.00 3.82
N ILE A 293 -15.15 -2.85 3.49
CA ILE A 293 -14.50 -1.98 4.45
C ILE A 293 -15.16 -0.61 4.38
N THR A 294 -15.67 -0.17 5.52
CA THR A 294 -16.35 1.14 5.65
C THR A 294 -15.63 1.98 6.69
N ASP A 295 -15.28 3.20 6.32
CA ASP A 295 -14.67 4.18 7.20
C ASP A 295 -15.74 5.09 7.83
N ASP A 296 -15.59 5.44 9.10
CA ASP A 296 -16.54 6.29 9.83
C ASP A 296 -16.45 7.77 9.41
N LYS A 297 -15.40 8.15 8.66
CA LYS A 297 -15.14 9.53 8.19
C LYS A 297 -15.44 9.77 6.71
N SER A 298 -16.40 9.08 6.11
CA SER A 298 -16.70 9.11 4.65
C SER A 298 -17.29 10.43 4.08
N TYR A 299 -16.77 11.60 4.45
CA TYR A 299 -17.18 12.93 3.93
C TYR A 299 -16.31 13.39 2.76
N LYS A 300 -16.84 14.31 1.92
CA LYS A 300 -16.12 14.91 0.77
C LYS A 300 -14.75 15.51 1.13
N SER A 301 -14.56 15.95 2.38
CA SER A 301 -13.31 16.52 2.90
C SER A 301 -12.17 15.51 3.10
N TYR A 302 -12.46 14.21 3.10
CA TYR A 302 -11.48 13.13 3.33
C TYR A 302 -11.27 12.26 2.09
N GLN A 303 -11.57 12.78 0.89
CA GLN A 303 -11.23 12.10 -0.37
C GLN A 303 -9.71 11.87 -0.54
N SER A 304 -8.92 12.57 0.26
CA SER A 304 -7.48 12.41 0.39
C SER A 304 -7.05 11.12 1.06
N PHE A 305 -7.96 10.37 1.71
CA PHE A 305 -7.74 9.02 2.21
C PHE A 305 -8.55 8.02 1.36
N LYS A 306 -7.86 7.07 0.72
CA LYS A 306 -8.51 6.12 -0.21
C LYS A 306 -8.20 4.68 0.14
N ILE A 307 -9.26 3.88 0.23
CA ILE A 307 -9.21 2.43 0.35
C ILE A 307 -9.28 1.84 -1.06
N GLY A 308 -8.33 0.97 -1.39
CA GLY A 308 -8.23 0.34 -2.69
C GLY A 308 -9.34 -0.66 -2.99
N LYS A 309 -9.33 -1.18 -4.22
CA LYS A 309 -10.31 -2.17 -4.67
C LYS A 309 -10.15 -3.48 -3.89
N ILE A 310 -11.23 -3.91 -3.26
CA ILE A 310 -11.31 -5.19 -2.55
C ILE A 310 -11.72 -6.30 -3.52
N GLN A 311 -11.06 -7.46 -3.45
CA GLN A 311 -11.39 -8.62 -4.27
C GLN A 311 -12.35 -9.55 -3.52
N ASN A 312 -13.45 -9.92 -4.16
CA ASN A 312 -14.36 -10.95 -3.63
C ASN A 312 -13.76 -12.34 -3.85
N ILE A 313 -14.06 -13.28 -2.95
CA ILE A 313 -13.67 -14.67 -3.09
C ILE A 313 -14.91 -15.49 -3.46
N SER A 314 -15.02 -15.93 -4.72
CA SER A 314 -16.19 -16.70 -5.19
C SER A 314 -16.38 -18.02 -4.46
N ILE A 315 -15.28 -18.69 -4.07
CA ILE A 315 -15.32 -19.92 -3.28
C ILE A 315 -14.04 -20.05 -2.44
N LEU A 316 -14.22 -20.52 -1.20
CA LEU A 316 -13.16 -20.90 -0.27
C LEU A 316 -13.44 -22.30 0.29
N LYS A 317 -12.67 -23.29 -0.12
CA LYS A 317 -12.86 -24.71 0.23
C LYS A 317 -12.43 -25.01 1.67
N PRO A 318 -12.84 -26.16 2.24
CA PRO A 318 -12.30 -26.65 3.51
C PRO A 318 -10.77 -26.65 3.56
N ASN A 319 -10.23 -26.10 4.65
CA ASN A 319 -8.82 -25.87 4.93
C ASN A 319 -8.07 -24.97 3.92
N GLU A 320 -8.79 -24.30 3.01
CA GLU A 320 -8.19 -23.32 2.10
C GLU A 320 -8.08 -21.96 2.79
N SER A 321 -6.98 -21.26 2.52
CA SER A 321 -6.74 -19.88 2.92
C SER A 321 -6.58 -18.99 1.70
N LYS A 322 -7.16 -17.78 1.73
CA LYS A 322 -6.93 -16.75 0.72
C LYS A 322 -6.58 -15.42 1.34
N LYS A 323 -5.52 -14.82 0.79
CA LYS A 323 -4.99 -13.52 1.16
C LYS A 323 -5.60 -12.44 0.28
N ILE A 324 -6.10 -11.37 0.90
CA ILE A 324 -6.62 -10.18 0.24
C ILE A 324 -5.75 -9.00 0.70
N ASN A 325 -5.15 -8.32 -0.27
CA ASN A 325 -4.37 -7.10 -0.03
C ASN A 325 -5.23 -5.89 -0.40
N ILE A 326 -5.41 -4.99 0.55
CA ILE A 326 -6.17 -3.74 0.41
C ILE A 326 -5.18 -2.58 0.55
N PRO A 327 -4.78 -1.94 -0.55
CA PRO A 327 -3.91 -0.77 -0.47
C PRO A 327 -4.69 0.42 0.09
N ILE A 328 -4.05 1.18 0.97
CA ILE A 328 -4.54 2.45 1.50
C ILE A 328 -3.57 3.53 1.01
N THR A 329 -4.09 4.59 0.40
CA THR A 329 -3.28 5.68 -0.12
C THR A 329 -3.77 7.00 0.40
N THR A 330 -2.84 7.88 0.77
CA THR A 330 -3.14 9.27 1.09
C THR A 330 -2.52 10.25 0.12
N ASP A 331 -2.99 11.50 0.14
CA ASP A 331 -2.40 12.60 -0.63
C ASP A 331 -2.03 13.80 0.27
N ILE A 332 -1.51 14.86 -0.35
CA ILE A 332 -0.99 16.06 0.34
C ILE A 332 -2.08 16.84 1.11
N ASP A 333 -3.34 16.69 0.74
CA ASP A 333 -4.47 17.40 1.35
C ASP A 333 -5.12 16.57 2.48
N LEU A 334 -4.48 15.47 2.91
CA LEU A 334 -4.89 14.67 4.06
C LEU A 334 -5.11 15.56 5.29
N LYS A 335 -6.21 15.32 6.01
CA LYS A 335 -6.52 15.98 7.28
C LYS A 335 -6.25 15.04 8.44
N SER A 336 -5.74 15.60 9.54
CA SER A 336 -5.53 14.82 10.76
C SER A 336 -6.87 14.36 11.32
N ALA A 337 -7.07 13.05 11.42
CA ALA A 337 -8.28 12.45 11.96
C ALA A 337 -8.01 11.05 12.51
N GLU A 338 -8.86 10.59 13.42
CA GLU A 338 -8.95 9.18 13.77
C GLU A 338 -9.94 8.51 12.83
N HIS A 339 -9.51 7.43 12.19
CA HIS A 339 -10.33 6.60 11.30
C HIS A 339 -10.62 5.28 12.01
N LYS A 340 -11.89 4.91 12.07
CA LYS A 340 -12.36 3.60 12.54
C LYS A 340 -12.98 2.85 11.38
N MET A 341 -12.15 2.07 10.70
CA MET A 341 -12.57 1.28 9.55
C MET A 341 -13.15 -0.05 10.01
N GLN A 342 -14.43 -0.27 9.73
CA GLN A 342 -15.11 -1.53 9.98
C GLN A 342 -14.86 -2.51 8.82
N ILE A 343 -14.37 -3.69 9.15
CA ILE A 343 -14.12 -4.82 8.25
C ILE A 343 -15.27 -5.81 8.43
N ASN A 344 -16.05 -5.98 7.37
CA ASN A 344 -17.16 -6.95 7.32
C ASN A 344 -16.84 -8.03 6.29
N VAL A 345 -17.01 -9.30 6.70
CA VAL A 345 -16.88 -10.46 5.81
C VAL A 345 -18.21 -11.20 5.81
N THR A 346 -18.94 -11.13 4.70
CA THR A 346 -20.23 -11.81 4.54
C THR A 346 -20.12 -12.99 3.58
N GLU A 347 -20.93 -14.01 3.81
CA GLU A 347 -21.01 -15.23 3.01
C GLU A 347 -22.41 -15.39 2.43
N LYS A 348 -22.51 -15.99 1.23
CA LYS A 348 -23.76 -16.05 0.45
C LYS A 348 -24.99 -16.56 1.22
N TYR A 349 -24.81 -17.56 2.08
CA TYR A 349 -25.86 -18.23 2.85
C TYR A 349 -25.93 -17.73 4.31
N GLY A 350 -25.23 -16.65 4.64
CA GLY A 350 -25.29 -15.99 5.95
C GLY A 350 -24.35 -16.56 7.01
N TYR A 351 -23.32 -17.33 6.62
CA TYR A 351 -22.23 -17.74 7.52
C TYR A 351 -21.20 -16.61 7.68
N ASP A 352 -21.70 -15.42 8.03
CA ASP A 352 -20.91 -14.19 8.13
C ASP A 352 -19.94 -14.26 9.31
N MET A 353 -18.86 -13.49 9.21
CA MET A 353 -17.98 -13.24 10.36
C MET A 353 -18.51 -12.07 11.18
N ASP A 354 -18.23 -12.08 12.48
CA ASP A 354 -18.38 -10.90 13.31
C ASP A 354 -17.54 -9.73 12.73
N PRO A 355 -17.92 -8.46 12.93
CA PRO A 355 -17.14 -7.35 12.45
C PRO A 355 -15.82 -7.22 13.22
N ALA A 356 -14.77 -6.82 12.50
CA ALA A 356 -13.51 -6.35 13.09
C ALA A 356 -13.29 -4.88 12.71
N PHE A 357 -12.41 -4.18 13.41
CA PHE A 357 -12.11 -2.78 13.14
C PHE A 357 -10.60 -2.57 13.04
N LEU A 358 -10.17 -1.76 12.08
CA LEU A 358 -8.85 -1.15 12.08
C LEU A 358 -9.02 0.31 12.50
N VAL A 359 -8.44 0.66 13.64
CA VAL A 359 -8.39 2.04 14.14
C VAL A 359 -7.00 2.58 13.89
N LEU A 360 -6.90 3.70 13.16
CA LEU A 360 -5.63 4.37 12.91
C LEU A 360 -5.80 5.89 12.88
N GLN A 361 -4.71 6.62 13.04
CA GLN A 361 -4.72 8.06 12.80
C GLN A 361 -4.09 8.42 11.47
N THR A 362 -4.65 9.45 10.87
CA THR A 362 -4.04 10.20 9.78
C THR A 362 -3.43 11.48 10.32
N TYR A 363 -2.33 11.91 9.72
CA TYR A 363 -1.63 13.13 10.09
C TYR A 363 -1.42 14.04 8.88
N GLU A 364 -2.02 15.23 8.94
CA GLU A 364 -1.90 16.20 7.86
C GLU A 364 -0.46 16.71 7.71
N TYR A 365 -0.11 17.05 6.48
CA TYR A 365 1.19 17.66 6.20
C TYR A 365 1.32 18.99 6.96
N GLN A 366 2.29 19.05 7.87
CA GLN A 366 2.56 20.27 8.62
C GLN A 366 3.42 21.21 7.78
N TYR A 367 2.83 22.27 7.24
CA TYR A 367 3.54 23.27 6.46
C TYR A 367 4.57 24.05 7.31
N PRO A 368 5.64 24.59 6.70
CA PRO A 368 6.52 25.51 7.41
C PRO A 368 5.72 26.77 7.77
N LYS A 369 6.11 27.46 8.84
CA LYS A 369 5.46 28.71 9.26
C LYS A 369 6.54 29.72 9.59
N LEU A 370 6.78 30.63 8.66
CA LEU A 370 7.80 31.66 8.83
C LEU A 370 7.25 32.80 9.68
N ALA A 371 8.00 33.22 10.69
CA ALA A 371 7.62 34.26 11.61
C ALA A 371 8.77 35.24 11.87
N PHE A 372 8.39 36.47 12.22
CA PHE A 372 9.31 37.45 12.80
C PHE A 372 9.58 37.09 14.27
N SER A 373 10.85 37.07 14.66
CA SER A 373 11.27 36.76 16.04
C SER A 373 12.01 37.91 16.71
N GLY A 374 12.63 38.83 15.97
CA GLY A 374 13.33 39.96 16.59
C GLY A 374 13.84 41.00 15.62
N LEU A 375 14.17 42.17 16.17
CA LEU A 375 14.76 43.27 15.44
C LEU A 375 15.79 43.97 16.33
N GLU A 376 16.96 44.26 15.76
CA GLU A 376 18.03 45.03 16.39
C GLU A 376 18.50 46.13 15.43
N ILE A 377 18.76 47.32 15.96
CA ILE A 377 19.34 48.43 15.22
C ILE A 377 20.84 48.45 15.51
N LEU A 378 21.62 48.38 14.43
CA LEU A 378 23.07 48.49 14.43
C LEU A 378 23.42 49.83 13.79
N ASP A 379 23.84 50.77 14.62
CA ASP A 379 24.13 52.16 14.30
C ASP A 379 25.63 52.45 14.21
N ALA A 380 26.47 51.52 14.68
CA ALA A 380 27.92 51.52 14.49
C ALA A 380 28.39 50.50 13.44
N GLY A 381 29.47 50.81 12.72
CA GLY A 381 30.14 49.91 11.77
C GLY A 381 30.11 50.34 10.30
N GLU A 382 30.59 49.48 9.41
CA GLU A 382 30.68 49.79 7.99
C GLU A 382 29.28 49.93 7.34
N GLY A 383 29.05 51.06 6.67
CA GLY A 383 27.78 51.33 5.98
C GLY A 383 26.67 51.94 6.86
N THR A 384 27.00 52.38 8.09
CA THR A 384 26.12 53.22 8.92
C THR A 384 26.61 54.67 8.94
N MET A 385 25.67 55.59 9.15
CA MET A 385 25.89 57.02 9.42
C MET A 385 24.85 57.43 10.46
N ALA A 386 25.08 57.01 11.70
CA ALA A 386 24.22 57.34 12.82
C ALA A 386 24.52 58.75 13.36
N ILE A 387 23.49 59.41 13.87
CA ILE A 387 23.62 60.69 14.57
C ILE A 387 24.14 60.42 15.98
N THR A 388 23.62 59.37 16.64
CA THR A 388 24.07 58.90 17.95
C THR A 388 24.13 57.38 17.95
N GLU A 389 25.18 56.78 18.50
CA GLU A 389 25.31 55.32 18.66
C GLU A 389 24.63 54.87 19.96
N ASP A 390 23.31 54.71 19.94
CA ASP A 390 22.50 54.39 21.12
C ASP A 390 21.56 53.17 20.96
N GLY A 391 21.59 52.51 19.80
CA GLY A 391 20.73 51.39 19.40
C GLY A 391 19.32 51.79 19.01
N GLN A 392 19.09 53.07 18.65
CA GLN A 392 17.80 53.61 18.24
C GLN A 392 17.91 54.18 16.82
N LEU A 393 16.76 54.30 16.14
CA LEU A 393 16.71 54.92 14.82
C LEU A 393 16.25 56.38 14.94
N GLN A 394 16.98 57.31 14.36
CA GLN A 394 16.64 58.73 14.27
C GLN A 394 16.41 59.18 12.82
N ALA A 395 15.62 60.24 12.65
CA ALA A 395 15.35 60.80 11.34
C ALA A 395 16.57 61.58 10.81
N GLY A 396 16.99 61.27 9.59
CA GLY A 396 18.14 61.87 8.92
C GLY A 396 19.42 61.03 8.99
N GLU A 397 19.36 59.83 9.54
CA GLU A 397 20.52 58.94 9.70
C GLU A 397 20.36 57.66 8.85
N SER A 398 21.41 56.85 8.77
CA SER A 398 21.40 55.56 8.07
C SER A 398 21.96 54.46 8.98
N VAL A 399 21.15 53.45 9.29
CA VAL A 399 21.56 52.32 10.16
C VAL A 399 21.43 50.99 9.44
N LYS A 400 22.03 49.93 10.00
CA LYS A 400 21.76 48.55 9.62
C LYS A 400 20.71 47.96 10.57
N ALA A 401 19.61 47.48 10.02
CA ALA A 401 18.58 46.77 10.78
C ALA A 401 18.80 45.26 10.64
N LYS A 402 19.06 44.59 11.77
CA LYS A 402 19.19 43.14 11.89
C LYS A 402 17.83 42.55 12.26
N ILE A 403 17.17 41.93 11.30
CA ILE A 403 15.85 41.28 11.48
C ILE A 403 16.09 39.78 11.68
N VAL A 404 15.59 39.24 12.79
CA VAL A 404 15.63 37.80 13.09
C VAL A 404 14.29 37.18 12.72
N VAL A 405 14.34 36.16 11.88
CA VAL A 405 13.17 35.37 11.47
C VAL A 405 13.35 33.92 11.89
N GLN A 406 12.24 33.22 12.11
CA GLN A 406 12.23 31.83 12.57
C GLN A 406 11.21 31.02 11.79
N ASN A 407 11.52 29.75 11.52
CA ASN A 407 10.50 28.79 11.14
C ASN A 407 9.86 28.19 12.40
N ILE A 408 8.66 28.66 12.73
CA ILE A 408 7.86 28.16 13.86
C ILE A 408 6.89 27.04 13.45
N GLY A 409 7.02 26.52 12.21
CA GLY A 409 6.30 25.35 11.72
C GLY A 409 7.04 24.04 12.03
N GLN A 410 6.47 22.92 11.59
CA GLN A 410 6.99 21.58 11.89
C GLN A 410 7.70 20.89 10.72
N SER A 411 7.71 21.50 9.52
CA SER A 411 8.52 21.04 8.38
C SER A 411 9.59 22.07 7.99
N VAL A 412 10.57 21.63 7.19
CA VAL A 412 11.61 22.48 6.64
C VAL A 412 11.02 23.39 5.57
N SER A 413 11.35 24.68 5.63
CA SER A 413 11.15 25.58 4.49
C SER A 413 12.33 25.42 3.54
N ASN A 414 12.10 25.05 2.27
CA ASN A 414 13.18 24.66 1.35
C ASN A 414 13.90 25.86 0.72
N ILE A 415 13.17 26.85 0.21
CA ILE A 415 13.74 28.08 -0.34
C ILE A 415 12.92 29.25 0.19
N THR A 416 13.49 29.98 1.15
CA THR A 416 12.93 31.24 1.62
C THR A 416 13.64 32.42 0.96
N THR A 417 12.88 33.34 0.38
CA THR A 417 13.35 34.68 0.00
C THR A 417 12.70 35.72 0.89
N PHE A 418 13.40 36.82 1.16
CA PHE A 418 12.84 37.97 1.87
C PHE A 418 12.77 39.20 0.97
N ASP A 419 11.81 40.06 1.26
CA ASP A 419 11.65 41.39 0.66
C ASP A 419 11.07 42.35 1.70
N VAL A 420 11.72 43.48 1.90
CA VAL A 420 11.33 44.53 2.84
C VAL A 420 10.98 45.78 2.06
N LYS A 421 9.77 46.31 2.24
CA LYS A 421 9.25 47.48 1.51
C LYS A 421 8.76 48.56 2.45
N SER A 422 8.95 49.81 2.07
CA SER A 422 8.32 50.96 2.72
C SER A 422 7.18 51.48 1.86
N THR A 423 6.07 51.91 2.48
CA THR A 423 5.03 52.69 1.76
C THR A 423 5.24 54.19 1.87
N ASP A 424 6.27 54.64 2.61
CA ASP A 424 6.69 56.04 2.70
C ASP A 424 7.96 56.26 1.88
N ASN A 425 7.86 57.12 0.86
CA ASN A 425 8.96 57.51 -0.02
C ASN A 425 10.09 58.28 0.70
N ASN A 426 9.84 58.74 1.94
CA ASN A 426 10.84 59.39 2.77
C ASN A 426 11.71 58.40 3.57
N ILE A 427 11.44 57.09 3.47
CA ILE A 427 12.23 56.03 4.10
C ILE A 427 12.97 55.26 3.02
N PHE A 428 14.30 55.41 3.01
CA PHE A 428 15.16 54.75 2.06
C PHE A 428 15.63 53.40 2.60
N LEU A 429 15.59 52.38 1.74
CA LEU A 429 16.01 51.01 2.04
C LEU A 429 17.10 50.56 1.06
N ARG A 430 18.14 49.87 1.54
CA ARG A 430 19.08 49.11 0.69
C ARG A 430 19.24 47.70 1.22
N ASP A 431 19.71 46.80 0.35
CA ASP A 431 19.88 45.37 0.64
C ASP A 431 18.57 44.72 1.13
N ASN A 432 17.44 45.26 0.68
CA ASN A 432 16.12 45.00 1.22
C ASN A 432 15.42 43.78 0.61
N SER A 433 16.13 42.99 -0.20
CA SER A 433 15.64 41.71 -0.72
C SER A 433 16.79 40.73 -0.91
N GLY A 434 16.50 39.43 -0.83
CA GLY A 434 17.51 38.40 -1.00
C GLY A 434 17.02 36.98 -0.69
N ALA A 435 17.94 36.02 -0.76
CA ALA A 435 17.68 34.62 -0.44
C ALA A 435 18.17 34.28 0.98
N LEU A 436 17.35 33.56 1.74
CA LEU A 436 17.70 33.00 3.04
C LEU A 436 18.07 31.51 2.95
N GLY A 437 17.74 30.84 1.85
CA GLY A 437 17.89 29.38 1.72
C GLY A 437 16.87 28.64 2.59
N SER A 438 17.20 27.44 3.05
CA SER A 438 16.28 26.62 3.85
C SER A 438 16.27 27.01 5.33
N LEU A 439 15.12 26.86 6.01
CA LEU A 439 15.01 26.99 7.47
C LEU A 439 14.37 25.73 8.06
N LYS A 440 15.10 25.01 8.93
CA LYS A 440 14.59 23.87 9.69
C LYS A 440 13.59 24.30 10.77
N PRO A 441 12.72 23.40 11.27
CA PRO A 441 11.84 23.71 12.40
C PRO A 441 12.62 24.27 13.60
N GLY A 442 12.20 25.43 14.09
CA GLY A 442 12.83 26.15 15.19
C GLY A 442 14.07 26.97 14.81
N GLU A 443 14.65 26.76 13.62
CA GLU A 443 15.84 27.48 13.16
C GLU A 443 15.53 28.97 12.94
N THR A 444 16.47 29.81 13.37
CA THR A 444 16.45 31.24 13.18
C THR A 444 17.45 31.66 12.10
N LYS A 445 17.09 32.65 11.28
CA LYS A 445 18.01 33.32 10.37
C LYS A 445 17.95 34.83 10.53
N GLU A 446 19.05 35.47 10.15
CA GLU A 446 19.26 36.90 10.32
C GLU A 446 19.29 37.57 8.95
N ILE A 447 18.54 38.66 8.81
CA ILE A 447 18.48 39.51 7.62
C ILE A 447 19.07 40.86 8.00
N TYR A 448 19.94 41.39 7.14
CA TYR A 448 20.54 42.70 7.33
C TYR A 448 20.12 43.64 6.20
N ILE A 449 19.41 44.71 6.54
CA ILE A 449 19.02 45.76 5.58
C ILE A 449 19.58 47.10 6.03
N THR A 450 19.81 48.03 5.09
CA THR A 450 20.03 49.43 5.45
C THR A 450 18.69 50.14 5.54
N LEU A 451 18.46 50.87 6.63
CA LEU A 451 17.25 51.64 6.90
C LEU A 451 17.63 53.11 7.14
N SER A 452 17.09 54.01 6.33
CA SER A 452 17.39 55.45 6.41
C SER A 452 16.15 56.33 6.20
N PRO A 453 15.43 56.69 7.27
CA PRO A 453 14.36 57.68 7.22
C PRO A 453 14.96 59.08 7.10
N ASN A 454 14.50 59.91 6.16
CA ASN A 454 14.94 61.30 6.06
C ASN A 454 14.24 62.20 7.12
N LYS A 455 14.66 63.46 7.24
CA LYS A 455 14.13 64.41 8.24
C LYS A 455 12.64 64.79 8.08
N ARG A 456 11.97 64.37 7.00
CA ARG A 456 10.52 64.56 6.79
C ARG A 456 9.68 63.48 7.47
N VAL A 457 10.28 62.37 7.90
CA VAL A 457 9.60 61.33 8.67
C VAL A 457 9.47 61.81 10.11
N THR A 458 8.23 62.11 10.55
CA THR A 458 7.93 62.70 11.86
C THR A 458 6.97 61.86 12.72
N THR A 459 6.60 60.67 12.26
CA THR A 459 5.67 59.78 12.97
C THR A 459 6.26 59.29 14.29
N LYS A 460 5.39 59.14 15.30
CA LYS A 460 5.69 58.49 16.59
C LYS A 460 5.26 57.02 16.63
N GLU A 461 4.60 56.55 15.57
CA GLU A 461 4.19 55.15 15.42
C GLU A 461 5.26 54.31 14.70
N ASN A 462 4.99 53.01 14.60
CA ASN A 462 5.86 52.13 13.83
C ASN A 462 5.98 52.67 12.40
N LEU A 463 7.21 52.70 11.88
CA LEU A 463 7.45 53.10 10.51
C LEU A 463 6.69 52.15 9.57
N PRO A 464 6.20 52.64 8.42
CA PRO A 464 5.47 51.83 7.44
C PRO A 464 6.43 50.96 6.61
N VAL A 465 7.24 50.13 7.29
CA VAL A 465 8.21 49.20 6.72
C VAL A 465 7.73 47.78 6.95
N PHE A 466 7.57 47.00 5.88
CA PHE A 466 6.89 45.72 5.88
C PHE A 466 7.81 44.61 5.36
N LEU A 467 7.94 43.54 6.14
CA LEU A 467 8.66 42.32 5.81
C LEU A 467 7.74 41.33 5.08
N ASN A 468 8.23 40.78 3.97
CA ASN A 468 7.67 39.64 3.28
C ASN A 468 8.68 38.50 3.29
N LEU A 469 8.24 37.31 3.67
CA LEU A 469 8.98 36.06 3.54
C LEU A 469 8.17 35.15 2.63
N LYS A 470 8.80 34.73 1.53
CA LYS A 470 8.19 33.85 0.55
C LYS A 470 8.92 32.51 0.55
N GLU A 471 8.16 31.46 0.77
CA GLU A 471 8.57 30.07 0.66
C GLU A 471 8.17 29.54 -0.74
N GLU A 472 8.94 28.58 -1.26
CA GLU A 472 8.82 28.03 -2.62
C GLU A 472 7.44 27.44 -2.93
N SER A 473 6.88 26.63 -2.03
CA SER A 473 5.54 26.05 -2.17
C SER A 473 4.42 27.10 -2.03
N GLY A 474 4.75 28.29 -1.53
CA GLY A 474 3.81 29.36 -1.22
C GLY A 474 2.96 29.12 0.03
N LYS A 475 3.10 27.95 0.68
CA LYS A 475 2.39 27.58 1.90
C LYS A 475 3.34 27.74 3.09
N GLY A 476 3.15 28.81 3.86
CA GLY A 476 4.03 29.18 4.99
C GLY A 476 4.62 30.59 4.93
N ASN A 477 4.18 31.40 3.95
CA ASN A 477 4.62 32.78 3.75
C ASN A 477 4.26 33.68 4.94
N LEU A 478 5.11 34.67 5.19
CA LEU A 478 4.79 35.85 5.98
C LEU A 478 4.60 37.02 5.02
N THR A 479 3.41 37.59 4.94
CA THR A 479 3.10 38.68 3.99
C THR A 479 2.81 39.97 4.74
N ALA A 480 3.45 41.06 4.32
CA ALA A 480 3.24 42.42 4.80
C ALA A 480 3.30 42.58 6.33
N PHE A 481 4.24 41.91 6.99
CA PHE A 481 4.44 42.05 8.44
C PHE A 481 5.11 43.40 8.75
N GLN A 482 4.41 44.32 9.42
CA GLN A 482 4.98 45.62 9.78
C GLN A 482 6.07 45.45 10.84
N LEU A 483 7.28 45.93 10.55
CA LEU A 483 8.39 45.87 11.49
C LEU A 483 8.14 46.81 12.69
N PRO A 484 8.40 46.36 13.93
CA PRO A 484 8.19 47.15 15.14
C PRO A 484 9.35 48.14 15.37
N VAL A 485 9.57 49.05 14.41
CA VAL A 485 10.61 50.07 14.45
C VAL A 485 9.98 51.46 14.57
N LYS A 486 10.42 52.24 15.55
CA LYS A 486 9.96 53.62 15.80
C LYS A 486 11.15 54.57 15.85
N LEU A 487 10.91 55.84 15.56
CA LEU A 487 11.94 56.87 15.73
C LEU A 487 12.21 57.12 17.23
N ASN A 488 13.48 57.26 17.59
CA ASN A 488 13.96 57.55 18.95
C ASN A 488 13.45 56.55 19.99
N GLN A 489 13.34 55.29 19.61
CA GLN A 489 12.99 54.20 20.52
C GLN A 489 13.70 52.91 20.11
N LYS A 490 14.18 52.16 21.10
CA LYS A 490 14.77 50.83 20.86
C LYS A 490 13.69 49.84 20.39
N PRO A 491 13.98 48.99 19.38
CA PRO A 491 13.08 47.93 18.99
C PRO A 491 12.88 46.90 20.12
N PRO A 492 11.80 46.11 20.08
CA PRO A 492 11.58 45.04 21.04
C PRO A 492 12.69 43.98 20.96
N LYS A 493 13.08 43.43 22.12
CA LYS A 493 14.07 42.35 22.20
C LYS A 493 13.58 41.11 21.44
N THR A 494 14.52 40.40 20.83
CA THR A 494 14.28 39.12 20.15
C THR A 494 13.59 38.12 21.08
N ASN A 495 12.47 37.57 20.63
CA ASN A 495 11.74 36.50 21.28
C ASN A 495 11.73 35.27 20.35
N ILE A 496 12.53 34.26 20.68
CA ILE A 496 12.58 33.00 19.93
C ILE A 496 11.49 32.09 20.50
N VAL A 497 10.56 31.66 19.64
CA VAL A 497 9.48 30.78 20.05
C VAL A 497 10.05 29.38 20.30
N THR A 498 9.87 28.87 21.52
CA THR A 498 10.14 27.47 21.84
C THR A 498 8.99 26.61 21.30
N LEU A 499 9.30 25.70 20.38
CA LEU A 499 8.31 24.80 19.79
C LEU A 499 7.95 23.69 20.79
N ASN A 500 6.92 23.91 21.61
CA ASN A 500 6.28 22.84 22.36
C ASN A 500 5.17 22.25 21.49
N LYS A 501 5.35 21.01 21.03
CA LYS A 501 4.28 20.26 20.37
C LYS A 501 3.23 19.88 21.41
N ASP A 502 1.95 20.02 21.09
CA ASP A 502 0.84 19.46 21.88
C ASP A 502 0.94 17.93 21.86
N VAL A 503 1.70 17.39 22.82
CA VAL A 503 2.10 15.99 22.97
C VAL A 503 0.92 15.07 23.33
N GLU A 504 -0.16 15.61 23.88
CA GLU A 504 -1.27 14.82 24.41
C GLU A 504 -2.25 14.29 23.35
N SER A 505 -2.30 14.88 22.14
CA SER A 505 -3.21 14.42 21.08
C SER A 505 -2.63 13.30 20.20
N LEU A 506 -1.31 13.18 20.14
CA LEU A 506 -0.58 12.25 19.24
C LEU A 506 -0.14 10.95 19.93
N THR A 507 -0.11 10.90 21.26
CA THR A 507 0.44 9.78 22.05
C THR A 507 -0.54 8.62 22.30
N LYS A 508 -1.77 8.68 21.79
CA LYS A 508 -2.84 7.70 22.10
C LYS A 508 -3.13 6.64 21.04
N ASN A 509 -2.64 6.77 19.80
CA ASN A 509 -3.34 6.13 18.68
C ASN A 509 -2.45 5.64 17.52
N ILE A 510 -1.55 4.68 17.82
CA ILE A 510 -0.96 3.82 16.79
C ILE A 510 -2.04 2.90 16.20
N ALA A 511 -1.92 2.57 14.91
CA ALA A 511 -2.78 1.62 14.21
C ALA A 511 -2.97 0.31 14.99
N ARG A 512 -4.24 -0.04 15.27
CA ARG A 512 -4.60 -1.23 16.05
C ARG A 512 -5.85 -1.89 15.49
N PHE A 513 -5.97 -3.19 15.72
CA PHE A 513 -7.19 -3.93 15.42
C PHE A 513 -8.04 -4.10 16.68
N GLU A 514 -9.34 -3.87 16.56
CA GLU A 514 -10.34 -4.12 17.60
C GLU A 514 -11.34 -5.16 17.10
N TYR A 515 -11.56 -6.24 17.85
CA TYR A 515 -12.53 -7.29 17.52
C TYR A 515 -12.93 -8.06 18.79
N SER A 516 -14.17 -8.56 18.82
CA SER A 516 -14.71 -9.33 19.95
C SER A 516 -14.62 -10.85 19.74
N SER A 517 -14.52 -11.28 18.48
CA SER A 517 -14.58 -12.69 18.10
C SER A 517 -13.21 -13.35 18.13
N LYS A 518 -13.14 -14.57 18.69
CA LYS A 518 -11.93 -15.43 18.67
C LYS A 518 -11.58 -15.96 17.26
N LYS A 519 -12.42 -15.67 16.26
CA LYS A 519 -12.19 -16.02 14.85
C LYS A 519 -11.25 -15.05 14.15
N PHE A 520 -10.93 -13.91 14.79
CA PHE A 520 -9.90 -13.00 14.33
C PHE A 520 -8.61 -13.18 15.11
N THR A 521 -7.51 -12.99 14.39
CA THR A 521 -6.18 -12.74 14.95
C THR A 521 -5.62 -11.52 14.22
N ALA A 522 -4.74 -10.76 14.86
CA ALA A 522 -4.13 -9.59 14.25
C ALA A 522 -2.62 -9.56 14.46
N ASN A 523 -1.92 -9.14 13.43
CA ASN A 523 -0.48 -9.00 13.35
C ASN A 523 -0.21 -7.58 12.83
N THR A 524 0.15 -6.64 13.70
CA THR A 524 0.49 -5.28 13.27
C THR A 524 1.83 -5.33 12.54
N GLY A 525 1.84 -4.90 11.28
CA GLY A 525 3.01 -4.92 10.44
C GLY A 525 4.15 -4.10 11.06
N ASN A 526 5.29 -4.77 11.21
CA ASN A 526 6.62 -4.24 11.50
C ASN A 526 6.93 -3.71 12.91
N VAL A 527 6.39 -4.34 13.96
CA VAL A 527 7.24 -4.59 15.13
C VAL A 527 8.07 -5.84 14.81
N MET A 528 9.37 -5.67 14.54
CA MET A 528 10.28 -6.81 14.40
C MET A 528 10.20 -7.63 15.68
N ASN A 529 9.99 -8.94 15.56
CA ASN A 529 9.93 -9.81 16.72
C ASN A 529 11.33 -10.00 17.33
N ILE A 530 11.77 -9.03 18.12
CA ILE A 530 13.04 -9.06 18.85
C ILE A 530 13.05 -10.13 19.95
N LYS A 531 11.89 -10.65 20.38
CA LYS A 531 11.83 -11.76 21.36
C LYS A 531 12.26 -13.10 20.71
N SER A 532 12.16 -13.22 19.38
CA SER A 532 12.62 -14.40 18.63
C SER A 532 14.07 -14.23 18.19
N VAL A 533 15.01 -14.50 19.09
CA VAL A 533 16.45 -14.32 18.84
C VAL A 533 17.04 -15.48 18.05
N ILE A 534 17.44 -15.22 16.81
CA ILE A 534 18.20 -16.16 15.97
C ILE A 534 19.69 -15.99 16.28
N PRO A 535 20.42 -17.05 16.67
CA PRO A 535 21.84 -16.94 16.98
C PRO A 535 22.69 -16.47 15.80
N SER A 536 23.69 -15.62 16.08
CA SER A 536 24.70 -15.20 15.11
C SER A 536 25.87 -16.20 15.04
N GLN A 537 26.81 -15.98 14.13
CA GLN A 537 28.08 -16.73 14.06
C GLN A 537 29.12 -16.21 15.06
N THR A 538 28.86 -15.06 15.69
CA THR A 538 29.81 -14.43 16.61
C THR A 538 30.01 -15.26 17.88
N LYS A 539 31.27 -15.43 18.27
CA LYS A 539 31.68 -16.07 19.53
C LYS A 539 32.75 -15.24 20.21
N ARG A 540 32.52 -14.87 21.47
CA ARG A 540 33.46 -14.12 22.31
C ARG A 540 33.92 -15.03 23.45
N LYS A 541 35.02 -15.75 23.24
CA LYS A 541 35.65 -16.55 24.29
C LYS A 541 36.19 -15.62 25.39
N ASN A 542 36.15 -16.05 26.64
CA ASN A 542 36.55 -15.25 27.79
C ASN A 542 35.75 -13.94 27.83
N SER A 543 34.43 -14.02 27.85
CA SER A 543 33.59 -12.82 27.96
C SER A 543 32.51 -12.96 29.03
N VAL A 544 32.24 -11.86 29.72
CA VAL A 544 31.26 -11.79 30.80
C VAL A 544 30.32 -10.60 30.58
N GLY A 545 29.03 -10.87 30.68
CA GLY A 545 27.95 -9.90 30.59
C GLY A 545 27.19 -9.81 31.90
N VAL A 546 26.84 -8.60 32.32
CA VAL A 546 25.87 -8.39 33.40
C VAL A 546 24.75 -7.46 32.95
N VAL A 547 23.51 -7.85 33.24
CA VAL A 547 22.30 -7.21 32.77
C VAL A 547 21.40 -6.88 33.96
N PHE A 548 21.01 -5.62 34.07
CA PHE A 548 20.14 -5.11 35.14
C PHE A 548 18.87 -4.50 34.54
N GLY A 549 17.71 -4.80 35.12
CA GLY A 549 16.43 -4.23 34.69
C GLY A 549 15.50 -3.94 35.85
N VAL A 550 15.14 -2.68 36.07
CA VAL A 550 14.28 -2.28 37.19
C VAL A 550 13.06 -1.54 36.68
N SER A 551 11.93 -2.26 36.58
CA SER A 551 10.66 -1.65 36.15
C SER A 551 9.79 -1.19 37.31
N LYS A 552 9.91 -1.85 38.47
CA LYS A 552 9.19 -1.51 39.70
C LYS A 552 10.17 -0.99 40.74
N TYR A 553 9.80 0.06 41.46
CA TYR A 553 10.58 0.67 42.53
C TYR A 553 9.74 0.75 43.80
N GLU A 554 10.38 0.73 44.97
CA GLU A 554 9.67 0.82 46.25
C GLU A 554 9.15 2.24 46.51
N ASN A 555 9.97 3.26 46.21
CA ASN A 555 9.75 4.63 46.67
C ASN A 555 9.48 5.65 45.55
N ILE A 556 9.50 5.24 44.28
CA ILE A 556 9.30 6.13 43.12
C ILE A 556 8.46 5.46 42.02
N ALA A 557 8.04 6.26 41.04
CA ALA A 557 7.28 5.79 39.89
C ALA A 557 7.98 4.64 39.14
N PRO A 558 7.23 3.70 38.53
CA PRO A 558 7.82 2.63 37.74
C PRO A 558 8.57 3.14 36.50
N ALA A 559 9.48 2.32 35.97
CA ALA A 559 10.11 2.49 34.66
C ALA A 559 9.56 1.39 33.72
N PRO A 560 8.52 1.66 32.92
CA PRO A 560 7.86 0.62 32.13
C PRO A 560 8.82 -0.21 31.29
N TYR A 561 8.63 -1.53 31.27
CA TYR A 561 9.37 -2.51 30.46
C TYR A 561 10.84 -2.75 30.79
N ALA A 562 11.45 -2.04 31.74
CA ALA A 562 12.89 -2.14 32.01
C ALA A 562 13.37 -3.56 32.43
N ASP A 563 12.54 -4.33 33.12
CA ASP A 563 12.82 -5.74 33.44
C ASP A 563 12.68 -6.67 32.22
N ASN A 564 11.71 -6.40 31.35
CA ASN A 564 11.58 -7.09 30.07
C ASN A 564 12.74 -6.76 29.12
N ASP A 565 13.22 -5.51 29.10
CA ASP A 565 14.42 -5.09 28.37
C ASP A 565 15.64 -5.92 28.79
N ALA A 566 15.85 -6.07 30.10
CA ALA A 566 16.94 -6.90 30.63
C ALA A 566 16.79 -8.37 30.22
N THR A 567 15.57 -8.92 30.28
CA THR A 567 15.31 -10.31 29.87
C THR A 567 15.64 -10.53 28.40
N ILE A 568 15.24 -9.61 27.52
CA ILE A 568 15.56 -9.67 26.09
C ILE A 568 17.07 -9.48 25.88
N MET A 569 17.69 -8.51 26.54
CA MET A 569 19.10 -8.19 26.33
C MET A 569 20.02 -9.34 26.75
N LYS A 570 19.66 -10.11 27.80
CA LYS A 570 20.37 -11.35 28.16
C LYS A 570 20.45 -12.31 26.96
N GLU A 571 19.32 -12.55 26.29
CA GLU A 571 19.28 -13.44 25.13
C GLU A 571 20.13 -12.91 23.96
N TYR A 572 20.17 -11.60 23.76
CA TYR A 572 21.04 -10.97 22.76
C TYR A 572 22.51 -11.07 23.11
N PHE A 573 22.86 -10.88 24.38
CA PHE A 573 24.23 -11.05 24.87
C PHE A 573 24.73 -12.48 24.59
N GLU A 574 23.92 -13.49 24.89
CA GLU A 574 24.27 -14.90 24.70
C GLU A 574 24.27 -15.33 23.21
N LYS A 575 23.19 -15.02 22.49
CA LYS A 575 22.95 -15.60 21.15
C LYS A 575 23.48 -14.76 20.00
N ILE A 576 23.50 -13.43 20.12
CA ILE A 576 23.86 -12.51 19.03
C ILE A 576 25.27 -11.95 19.24
N LEU A 577 25.59 -11.50 20.46
CA LEU A 577 26.93 -11.06 20.81
C LEU A 577 27.85 -12.23 21.20
N GLY A 578 27.31 -13.44 21.37
CA GLY A 578 28.12 -14.63 21.61
C GLY A 578 28.92 -14.57 22.90
N ILE A 579 28.40 -13.89 23.92
CA ILE A 579 29.03 -13.74 25.24
C ILE A 579 28.94 -15.07 25.99
N GLU A 580 30.03 -15.47 26.61
CA GLU A 580 30.18 -16.80 27.21
C GLU A 580 29.40 -16.94 28.51
N GLN A 581 29.44 -15.92 29.37
CA GLN A 581 28.73 -15.92 30.65
C GLN A 581 27.89 -14.66 30.77
N VAL A 582 26.58 -14.79 30.98
CA VAL A 582 25.67 -13.65 31.15
C VAL A 582 24.86 -13.80 32.43
N ILE A 583 24.94 -12.80 33.29
CA ILE A 583 24.23 -12.74 34.57
C ILE A 583 23.14 -11.67 34.46
N ILE A 584 21.93 -11.98 34.92
CA ILE A 584 20.79 -11.04 34.92
C ILE A 584 20.27 -10.81 36.34
N PHE A 585 19.89 -9.57 36.64
CA PHE A 585 19.16 -9.20 37.86
C PHE A 585 17.98 -8.30 37.50
N THR A 586 16.80 -8.57 38.05
CA THR A 586 15.60 -7.75 37.79
C THR A 586 14.88 -7.29 39.05
N ASN A 587 14.23 -6.12 38.97
CA ASN A 587 13.39 -5.55 40.02
C ASN A 587 14.07 -5.59 41.41
N ASN A 588 13.50 -6.27 42.40
CA ASN A 588 13.99 -6.32 43.79
C ASN A 588 15.40 -6.93 43.95
N GLU A 589 15.89 -7.67 42.95
CA GLU A 589 17.26 -8.18 42.94
C GLU A 589 18.30 -7.08 42.68
N VAL A 590 17.87 -5.98 42.06
CA VAL A 590 18.69 -4.81 41.75
C VAL A 590 18.59 -3.81 42.89
N ASN A 591 19.35 -4.08 43.95
CA ASN A 591 19.48 -3.21 45.13
C ASN A 591 20.89 -2.64 45.26
N MET A 592 21.07 -1.65 46.14
CA MET A 592 22.38 -1.02 46.34
C MET A 592 23.46 -2.03 46.79
N SER A 593 23.10 -3.05 47.58
CA SER A 593 24.03 -4.14 47.95
C SER A 593 24.46 -4.95 46.73
N ARG A 594 23.55 -5.26 45.81
CA ARG A 594 23.85 -5.99 44.57
C ARG A 594 24.82 -5.23 43.68
N PHE A 595 24.60 -3.93 43.44
CA PHE A 595 25.53 -3.13 42.64
C PHE A 595 26.94 -3.15 43.20
N ASN A 596 27.10 -2.95 44.51
CA ASN A 596 28.41 -3.00 45.16
C ASN A 596 29.04 -4.42 45.08
N LYS A 597 28.26 -5.50 45.21
CA LYS A 597 28.78 -6.87 45.08
C LYS A 597 29.23 -7.20 43.65
N VAL A 598 28.57 -6.67 42.63
CA VAL A 598 28.91 -6.95 41.24
C VAL A 598 30.11 -6.11 40.79
N PHE A 599 30.06 -4.80 41.03
CA PHE A 599 30.98 -3.84 40.43
C PHE A 599 32.19 -3.47 41.29
N ASN A 600 32.34 -3.98 42.52
CA ASN A 600 33.53 -3.68 43.31
C ASN A 600 34.79 -4.26 42.63
N PRO A 601 35.84 -3.45 42.39
CA PRO A 601 37.02 -3.87 41.63
C PRO A 601 37.99 -4.74 42.42
N ASP A 602 37.84 -4.84 43.74
CA ASP A 602 38.75 -5.58 44.63
C ASP A 602 38.22 -7.00 44.92
N TYR A 603 36.90 -7.14 45.10
CA TYR A 603 36.28 -8.41 45.51
C TYR A 603 34.96 -8.75 44.79
N GLY A 604 34.53 -7.92 43.85
CA GLY A 604 33.23 -8.05 43.20
C GLY A 604 33.12 -9.27 42.27
N GLU A 605 31.89 -9.59 41.85
CA GLU A 605 31.61 -10.71 40.96
C GLU A 605 32.32 -10.54 39.59
N LEU A 606 32.32 -9.33 39.02
CA LEU A 606 33.02 -9.08 37.76
C LEU A 606 34.55 -9.23 37.91
N GLN A 607 35.13 -8.76 39.01
CA GLN A 607 36.58 -8.91 39.26
C GLN A 607 37.00 -10.39 39.29
N LYS A 608 36.15 -11.28 39.81
CA LYS A 608 36.43 -12.72 39.83
C LYS A 608 36.34 -13.38 38.46
N ALA A 609 35.52 -12.84 37.56
CA ALA A 609 35.32 -13.34 36.21
C ALA A 609 36.33 -12.78 35.20
N VAL A 610 36.94 -11.62 35.48
CA VAL A 610 37.86 -10.94 34.57
C VAL A 610 39.28 -11.47 34.69
N VAL A 611 39.81 -11.94 33.57
CA VAL A 611 41.24 -12.16 33.34
C VAL A 611 41.80 -10.89 32.67
N LYS A 612 42.78 -10.28 33.32
CA LYS A 612 43.35 -9.00 32.91
C LYS A 612 43.89 -9.06 31.47
N GLY A 613 43.44 -8.13 30.63
CA GLY A 613 43.85 -8.01 29.22
C GLY A 613 43.25 -9.05 28.27
N GLU A 614 42.49 -10.02 28.79
CA GLU A 614 41.89 -11.10 27.99
C GLU A 614 40.37 -11.03 27.95
N THR A 615 39.72 -10.67 29.06
CA THR A 615 38.27 -10.75 29.16
C THR A 615 37.56 -9.55 28.55
N ASP A 616 36.55 -9.80 27.71
CA ASP A 616 35.62 -8.78 27.22
C ASP A 616 34.43 -8.64 28.19
N VAL A 617 34.17 -7.43 28.70
CA VAL A 617 33.12 -7.15 29.71
C VAL A 617 31.98 -6.36 29.08
N PHE A 618 30.75 -6.83 29.28
CA PHE A 618 29.53 -6.15 28.84
C PHE A 618 28.62 -5.82 30.03
N VAL A 619 28.11 -4.61 30.08
CA VAL A 619 27.17 -4.15 31.11
C VAL A 619 25.95 -3.56 30.42
N PHE A 620 24.76 -4.06 30.75
CA PHE A 620 23.49 -3.44 30.37
C PHE A 620 22.70 -3.04 31.61
N TYR A 621 22.12 -1.85 31.58
CA TYR A 621 21.18 -1.39 32.61
C TYR A 621 19.97 -0.73 31.93
N SER A 622 18.76 -1.18 32.26
CA SER A 622 17.51 -0.47 31.97
C SER A 622 16.80 -0.08 33.26
N GLY A 623 16.44 1.20 33.39
CA GLY A 623 15.79 1.72 34.59
C GLY A 623 15.87 3.25 34.69
N HIS A 624 15.71 3.77 35.91
CA HIS A 624 15.85 5.21 36.16
C HIS A 624 17.31 5.60 36.34
N GLY A 625 17.69 6.71 35.73
CA GLY A 625 18.89 7.46 36.07
C GLY A 625 18.49 8.78 36.72
N ILE A 626 19.15 9.15 37.80
CA ILE A 626 18.81 10.38 38.53
C ILE A 626 20.08 11.24 38.65
N PRO A 627 20.07 12.50 38.20
CA PRO A 627 21.15 13.43 38.47
C PRO A 627 21.07 13.97 39.89
N ASP A 628 22.21 14.33 40.48
CA ASP A 628 22.20 15.16 41.68
C ASP A 628 21.71 16.59 41.39
N LYS A 629 21.56 17.38 42.45
CA LYS A 629 21.09 18.77 42.36
C LYS A 629 22.03 19.67 41.54
N SER A 630 23.33 19.34 41.45
CA SER A 630 24.29 20.10 40.66
C SER A 630 24.31 19.71 39.19
N GLY A 631 23.82 18.51 38.84
CA GLY A 631 23.91 17.94 37.50
C GLY A 631 25.31 17.44 37.15
N GLU A 632 26.23 17.43 38.12
CA GLU A 632 27.61 16.98 37.94
C GLU A 632 27.74 15.46 38.07
N ASN A 633 26.91 14.85 38.92
CA ASN A 633 26.88 13.40 39.11
C ASN A 633 25.54 12.83 38.68
N THR A 634 25.59 11.66 38.06
CA THR A 634 24.40 10.87 37.74
C THR A 634 24.47 9.52 38.44
N TYR A 635 23.30 8.98 38.78
CA TYR A 635 23.17 7.76 39.57
C TYR A 635 22.25 6.78 38.85
N LEU A 636 22.64 5.51 38.78
CA LEU A 636 21.72 4.41 38.48
C LEU A 636 20.89 4.15 39.74
N PHE A 637 19.57 4.18 39.61
CA PHE A 637 18.68 4.08 40.75
C PHE A 637 18.27 2.61 41.01
N PRO A 638 18.58 2.04 42.19
CA PRO A 638 18.17 0.68 42.52
C PRO A 638 16.69 0.62 42.95
N TYR A 639 16.15 -0.61 43.06
CA TYR A 639 14.80 -0.88 43.55
C TYR A 639 14.52 -0.25 44.93
N ASP A 640 15.49 -0.36 45.84
CA ASP A 640 15.47 0.12 47.23
C ASP A 640 16.00 1.57 47.37
N GLY A 641 16.11 2.29 46.26
CA GLY A 641 16.65 3.65 46.25
C GLY A 641 15.76 4.65 47.00
N VAL A 642 16.40 5.65 47.61
CA VAL A 642 15.75 6.80 48.28
C VAL A 642 16.18 8.07 47.55
N LYS A 643 15.24 8.76 46.91
CA LYS A 643 15.54 9.91 46.03
C LYS A 643 16.04 11.14 46.79
N GLU A 644 15.71 11.23 48.08
CA GLU A 644 16.16 12.31 48.97
C GLU A 644 17.65 12.19 49.34
N ASP A 645 18.23 10.99 49.22
CA ASP A 645 19.62 10.68 49.58
C ASP A 645 20.31 9.85 48.47
N LEU A 646 20.48 10.48 47.30
CA LEU A 646 21.09 9.86 46.12
C LEU A 646 22.54 9.42 46.35
N GLU A 647 23.28 10.08 47.23
CA GLU A 647 24.68 9.72 47.50
C GLU A 647 24.79 8.38 48.23
N ALA A 648 23.89 8.12 49.18
CA ALA A 648 23.90 6.86 49.93
C ALA A 648 23.15 5.72 49.19
N PHE A 649 22.05 6.04 48.50
CA PHE A 649 21.14 5.04 47.94
C PHE A 649 21.15 4.94 46.41
N GLY A 650 21.81 5.85 45.71
CA GLY A 650 22.04 5.78 44.27
C GLY A 650 23.43 5.20 43.95
N TYR A 651 23.55 4.49 42.82
CA TYR A 651 24.85 4.02 42.36
C TYR A 651 25.48 5.01 41.36
N ASN A 652 26.45 5.80 41.83
CA ASN A 652 27.12 6.84 41.04
C ASN A 652 27.75 6.25 39.75
N THR A 653 27.43 6.85 38.60
CA THR A 653 27.91 6.38 37.29
C THR A 653 29.42 6.58 37.13
N THR A 654 30.00 7.71 37.57
CA THR A 654 31.46 7.89 37.58
C THR A 654 32.16 6.78 38.36
N LYS A 655 31.63 6.40 39.53
CA LYS A 655 32.12 5.25 40.30
C LYS A 655 32.01 3.93 39.52
N LEU A 656 30.89 3.71 38.81
CA LEU A 656 30.73 2.54 37.93
C LEU A 656 31.88 2.46 36.93
N TYR A 657 32.11 3.54 36.18
CA TYR A 657 33.10 3.56 35.11
C TYR A 657 34.52 3.40 35.64
N ASP A 658 34.88 4.10 36.72
CA ASP A 658 36.21 3.96 37.36
C ASP A 658 36.45 2.54 37.84
N ASN A 659 35.44 1.89 38.41
CA ASN A 659 35.55 0.50 38.86
C ASN A 659 35.72 -0.46 37.68
N LEU A 660 34.96 -0.29 36.60
CA LEU A 660 35.07 -1.13 35.40
C LEU A 660 36.45 -0.99 34.73
N ILE A 661 37.01 0.22 34.69
CA ILE A 661 38.37 0.46 34.17
C ILE A 661 39.42 -0.26 35.04
N LYS A 662 39.25 -0.26 36.37
CA LYS A 662 40.18 -0.92 37.31
C LYS A 662 40.20 -2.44 37.19
N LEU A 663 39.17 -3.07 36.63
CA LEU A 663 39.16 -4.52 36.38
C LEU A 663 40.30 -4.95 35.44
N GLY A 664 40.79 -4.04 34.60
CA GLY A 664 41.84 -4.34 33.63
C GLY A 664 41.39 -5.30 32.52
N ALA A 665 40.09 -5.32 32.21
CA ALA A 665 39.52 -6.09 31.10
C ALA A 665 40.17 -5.72 29.75
N LYS A 666 40.08 -6.63 28.78
CA LYS A 666 40.52 -6.39 27.39
C LYS A 666 39.71 -5.28 26.73
N SER A 667 38.39 -5.36 26.89
CA SER A 667 37.45 -4.33 26.45
C SER A 667 36.27 -4.25 27.41
N VAL A 668 35.66 -3.07 27.50
CA VAL A 668 34.47 -2.83 28.31
C VAL A 668 33.43 -2.15 27.43
N THR A 669 32.22 -2.71 27.36
CA THR A 669 31.06 -2.12 26.69
C THR A 669 29.96 -1.88 27.69
N VAL A 670 29.54 -0.62 27.85
CA VAL A 670 28.44 -0.23 28.75
C VAL A 670 27.28 0.31 27.93
N ILE A 671 26.10 -0.25 28.15
CA ILE A 671 24.85 0.09 27.46
C ILE A 671 23.82 0.51 28.52
N LEU A 672 23.45 1.79 28.52
CA LEU A 672 22.49 2.35 29.47
C LEU A 672 21.20 2.75 28.77
N ASP A 673 20.12 2.04 29.05
CA ASP A 673 18.75 2.46 28.75
C ASP A 673 18.14 3.15 29.97
N ALA A 674 18.59 4.37 30.25
CA ALA A 674 18.17 5.14 31.41
C ALA A 674 18.07 6.63 31.07
N CYS A 675 16.99 7.28 31.54
CA CYS A 675 16.87 8.72 31.49
C CYS A 675 17.84 9.32 32.51
N PHE A 676 18.61 10.35 32.16
CA PHE A 676 19.31 11.15 33.17
C PHE A 676 18.68 12.51 33.39
N SER A 677 17.60 12.86 32.66
CA SER A 677 16.89 14.14 32.72
C SER A 677 16.20 14.45 34.06
N GLY A 678 16.12 13.49 35.00
CA GLY A 678 15.41 13.64 36.26
C GLY A 678 13.90 13.38 36.16
N SER A 679 13.45 12.71 35.10
CA SER A 679 12.06 12.29 34.86
C SER A 679 11.93 10.76 34.73
N SER A 680 10.74 10.23 35.01
CA SER A 680 10.43 8.82 34.82
C SER A 680 10.29 8.45 33.35
N ARG A 681 10.57 7.18 33.01
CA ARG A 681 10.39 6.66 31.64
C ARG A 681 8.92 6.79 31.22
N LYS A 682 8.70 7.51 30.12
CA LYS A 682 7.37 7.73 29.52
C LYS A 682 6.97 6.58 28.60
N SER A 683 5.69 6.19 28.59
CA SER A 683 5.11 5.24 27.61
C SER A 683 3.70 5.68 27.20
N GLU A 684 3.04 5.00 26.25
CA GLU A 684 1.65 5.35 25.88
C GLU A 684 0.67 5.00 27.01
N LYS A 685 0.99 3.95 27.79
CA LYS A 685 0.22 3.50 28.95
C LYS A 685 0.52 4.23 30.26
N MET A 686 1.69 4.88 30.41
CA MET A 686 2.10 5.53 31.66
C MET A 686 2.68 6.92 31.42
N LYS A 687 2.13 7.92 32.13
CA LYS A 687 2.57 9.32 32.06
C LYS A 687 3.95 9.51 32.70
N GLU A 688 4.70 10.47 32.18
CA GLU A 688 5.97 10.93 32.74
C GLU A 688 5.72 11.65 34.09
N GLU A 689 6.53 11.31 35.07
CA GLU A 689 6.55 11.95 36.39
C GLU A 689 7.93 12.55 36.65
N ASN A 690 7.98 13.76 37.21
CA ASN A 690 9.26 14.35 37.61
C ASN A 690 9.81 13.59 38.81
N LEU A 691 10.96 12.93 38.65
CA LEU A 691 11.66 12.23 39.72
C LEU A 691 12.57 13.17 40.53
N VAL A 692 12.85 14.37 39.99
CA VAL A 692 13.65 15.42 40.62
C VAL A 692 12.81 16.67 40.86
N ALA A 693 13.05 17.36 41.99
CA ALA A 693 12.27 18.52 42.44
C ALA A 693 12.54 19.83 41.66
N GLN A 694 13.46 19.85 40.70
CA GLN A 694 13.85 21.06 39.96
C GLN A 694 13.88 20.79 38.45
N LYS A 695 13.09 21.55 37.68
CA LYS A 695 13.13 21.54 36.21
C LYS A 695 14.37 22.30 35.71
N GLY A 696 15.14 21.71 34.80
CA GLY A 696 16.16 22.42 34.01
C GLY A 696 17.60 22.34 34.51
N VAL A 697 17.97 21.30 35.27
CA VAL A 697 19.38 21.03 35.63
C VAL A 697 20.15 20.62 34.37
N LYS A 698 21.20 21.38 34.00
CA LYS A 698 22.08 21.02 32.88
C LYS A 698 23.05 19.92 33.31
N ILE A 699 23.00 18.78 32.64
CA ILE A 699 23.82 17.62 33.00
C ILE A 699 25.18 17.72 32.31
N LYS A 700 26.25 17.61 33.09
CA LYS A 700 27.63 17.59 32.61
C LYS A 700 28.38 16.44 33.27
N PRO A 701 28.11 15.19 32.86
CA PRO A 701 28.74 14.05 33.49
C PRO A 701 30.24 14.03 33.17
N LYS A 702 31.05 13.59 34.15
CA LYS A 702 32.47 13.33 33.93
C LYS A 702 32.62 12.03 33.13
N ASN A 703 33.35 12.10 32.02
CA ASN A 703 33.55 10.99 31.10
C ASN A 703 35.03 10.54 31.04
N PRO A 704 35.58 9.88 32.09
CA PRO A 704 36.96 9.41 32.14
C PRO A 704 37.37 8.45 31.00
N TRP A 705 36.42 7.87 30.25
CA TRP A 705 36.68 6.92 29.17
C TRP A 705 36.83 7.53 27.76
N ILE A 706 36.61 8.84 27.56
CA ILE A 706 36.60 9.46 26.21
C ILE A 706 37.89 9.17 25.40
N ASN A 707 39.03 8.98 26.09
CA ASN A 707 40.32 8.71 25.46
C ASN A 707 40.76 7.23 25.57
N ASN A 708 39.88 6.33 26.01
CA ASN A 708 40.19 4.91 26.15
C ASN A 708 39.61 4.11 24.97
N PRO A 709 40.43 3.66 24.00
CA PRO A 709 39.93 2.94 22.82
C PRO A 709 39.33 1.56 23.15
N ALA A 710 39.62 1.01 24.34
CA ALA A 710 39.06 -0.26 24.81
C ALA A 710 37.71 -0.10 25.53
N PHE A 711 37.17 1.12 25.61
CA PHE A 711 35.94 1.41 26.34
C PHE A 711 34.85 1.96 25.39
N THR A 712 33.76 1.21 25.25
CA THR A 712 32.59 1.60 24.45
C THR A 712 31.44 1.97 25.36
N MET A 713 30.81 3.12 25.09
CA MET A 713 29.68 3.64 25.85
C MET A 713 28.51 3.91 24.92
N ILE A 714 27.35 3.35 25.25
CA ILE A 714 26.11 3.52 24.51
C ILE A 714 25.03 3.95 25.49
N SER A 715 24.40 5.11 25.27
CA SER A 715 23.28 5.58 26.07
C SER A 715 22.03 5.76 25.22
N SER A 716 20.88 5.52 25.83
CA SER A 716 19.57 5.65 25.18
C SER A 716 19.18 7.08 24.85
N SER A 717 19.73 8.07 25.56
CA SER A 717 19.44 9.48 25.38
C SER A 717 20.65 10.34 25.77
N THR A 718 20.62 11.62 25.38
CA THR A 718 21.51 12.62 25.96
C THR A 718 21.11 12.90 27.42
N GLY A 719 21.99 13.55 28.18
CA GLY A 719 21.71 13.89 29.58
C GLY A 719 20.44 14.74 29.77
N GLU A 720 20.04 15.53 28.79
CA GLU A 720 18.89 16.44 28.90
C GLU A 720 17.56 15.80 28.47
N GLU A 721 17.58 14.55 28.01
CA GLU A 721 16.46 13.88 27.34
C GLU A 721 15.98 12.62 28.10
N THR A 722 14.67 12.35 28.00
CA THR A 722 14.01 11.20 28.65
C THR A 722 14.00 9.98 27.73
N SER A 723 14.40 8.81 28.24
CA SER A 723 14.20 7.53 27.55
C SER A 723 12.72 7.12 27.50
N LEU A 724 12.29 6.58 26.36
CA LEU A 724 10.89 6.28 26.07
C LEU A 724 10.63 4.77 26.07
N GLY A 725 9.41 4.37 26.42
CA GLY A 725 8.87 3.03 26.23
C GLY A 725 8.22 2.89 24.84
N PHE A 726 8.24 1.68 24.30
CA PHE A 726 7.67 1.29 23.02
C PHE A 726 6.66 0.15 23.22
N ASP A 727 5.42 0.57 23.50
CA ASP A 727 4.29 -0.29 23.86
C ASP A 727 4.00 -1.44 22.87
N PRO A 728 4.11 -1.26 21.54
CA PRO A 728 3.89 -2.34 20.58
C PRO A 728 4.83 -3.55 20.76
N SER A 729 6.02 -3.34 21.31
CA SER A 729 7.00 -4.40 21.59
C SER A 729 7.11 -4.77 23.07
N GLU A 730 6.48 -3.97 23.95
CA GLU A 730 6.64 -4.00 25.40
C GLU A 730 8.11 -3.86 25.84
N THR A 731 8.89 -2.98 25.20
CA THR A 731 10.30 -2.69 25.53
C THR A 731 10.58 -1.20 25.61
N GLY A 732 11.78 -0.79 26.02
CA GLY A 732 12.30 0.55 25.79
C GLY A 732 12.50 0.82 24.30
N LEU A 733 12.20 2.04 23.84
CA LEU A 733 12.32 2.44 22.43
C LEU A 733 13.76 2.27 21.91
N PHE A 734 14.74 2.65 22.73
CA PHE A 734 16.14 2.41 22.44
C PHE A 734 16.45 0.91 22.38
N THR A 735 16.07 0.15 23.40
CA THR A 735 16.28 -1.31 23.44
C THR A 735 15.68 -2.01 22.22
N TYR A 736 14.47 -1.62 21.79
CA TYR A 736 13.84 -2.16 20.58
C TYR A 736 14.69 -1.99 19.34
N TYR A 737 15.08 -0.74 19.01
CA TYR A 737 15.86 -0.47 17.80
C TYR A 737 17.30 -0.98 17.90
N PHE A 738 17.87 -1.01 19.10
CA PHE A 738 19.18 -1.64 19.32
C PHE A 738 19.14 -3.13 18.96
N CYS A 739 18.15 -3.86 19.50
CA CYS A 739 17.94 -5.28 19.23
C CYS A 739 17.57 -5.56 17.75
N ALA A 740 16.74 -4.73 17.13
CA ALA A 740 16.40 -4.85 15.71
C ALA A 740 17.63 -4.60 14.82
N GLY A 741 18.44 -3.60 15.14
CA GLY A 741 19.70 -3.29 14.45
C GLY A 741 20.67 -4.46 14.51
N LEU A 742 20.87 -5.02 15.70
CA LEU A 742 21.70 -6.20 15.89
C LEU A 742 21.20 -7.40 15.09
N GLN A 743 19.89 -7.60 14.91
CA GLN A 743 19.30 -8.67 14.07
C GLN A 743 19.45 -8.47 12.54
N GLY A 744 20.31 -7.55 12.11
CA GLY A 744 20.62 -7.33 10.69
C GLY A 744 19.98 -6.09 10.10
N LYS A 745 19.12 -5.35 10.82
CA LYS A 745 18.55 -4.10 10.29
C LYS A 745 19.57 -2.97 10.16
N ALA A 746 20.68 -3.06 10.87
CA ALA A 746 21.77 -2.09 10.76
C ALA A 746 22.80 -2.44 9.66
N ASP A 747 22.69 -3.61 9.00
CA ASP A 747 23.59 -4.01 7.91
C ASP A 747 23.28 -3.20 6.64
N GLU A 748 23.84 -2.00 6.54
CA GLU A 748 23.58 -1.08 5.43
C GLU A 748 24.27 -1.52 4.14
N ASN A 749 25.44 -2.14 4.26
CA ASN A 749 26.26 -2.55 3.13
C ASN A 749 25.97 -4.01 2.65
N ASN A 750 25.14 -4.75 3.39
CA ASN A 750 24.77 -6.16 3.17
C ASN A 750 25.96 -7.13 3.21
N ASP A 751 26.99 -6.84 4.01
CA ASP A 751 28.18 -7.69 4.17
C ASP A 751 28.02 -8.78 5.25
N LYS A 752 26.83 -8.85 5.88
CA LYS A 752 26.47 -9.75 6.98
C LYS A 752 27.23 -9.49 8.28
N LYS A 753 27.82 -8.31 8.43
CA LYS A 753 28.44 -7.84 9.66
C LYS A 753 27.72 -6.60 10.15
N ILE A 754 27.77 -6.39 11.46
CA ILE A 754 27.25 -5.17 12.09
C ILE A 754 28.40 -4.52 12.82
N THR A 755 28.87 -3.39 12.29
CA THR A 755 29.85 -2.54 12.97
C THR A 755 29.18 -1.61 14.00
N LEU A 756 29.96 -1.07 14.94
CA LEU A 756 29.48 -0.06 15.88
C LEU A 756 28.98 1.20 15.14
N GLY A 757 29.65 1.60 14.05
CA GLY A 757 29.26 2.73 13.21
C GLY A 757 27.90 2.53 12.53
N GLU A 758 27.68 1.35 11.95
CA GLU A 758 26.39 0.97 11.34
C GLU A 758 25.26 0.93 12.37
N LEU A 759 25.50 0.29 13.50
CA LEU A 759 24.52 0.22 14.58
C LEU A 759 24.19 1.62 15.12
N LYS A 760 25.21 2.47 15.33
CA LYS A 760 25.04 3.87 15.74
C LYS A 760 24.16 4.63 14.75
N LYS A 761 24.45 4.55 13.45
CA LYS A 761 23.68 5.24 12.41
C LYS A 761 22.22 4.79 12.42
N TYR A 762 21.98 3.48 12.38
CA TYR A 762 20.64 2.89 12.38
C TYR A 762 19.84 3.26 13.63
N VAL A 763 20.39 2.99 14.81
CA VAL A 763 19.70 3.21 16.09
C VAL A 763 19.42 4.70 16.29
N LYS A 764 20.38 5.58 16.01
CA LYS A 764 20.20 7.02 16.16
C LYS A 764 19.13 7.54 15.19
N GLU A 765 19.17 7.15 13.92
CA GLU A 765 18.15 7.54 12.93
C GLU A 765 16.75 7.10 13.38
N LYS A 766 16.59 5.80 13.69
CA LYS A 766 15.26 5.23 13.97
C LYS A 766 14.70 5.65 15.31
N VAL A 767 15.51 5.73 16.36
CA VAL A 767 15.07 6.23 17.67
C VAL A 767 14.67 7.70 17.55
N MET A 768 15.46 8.56 16.88
CA MET A 768 15.08 9.97 16.71
C MET A 768 13.85 10.15 15.82
N GLU A 769 13.72 9.36 14.75
CA GLU A 769 12.54 9.37 13.87
C GLU A 769 11.29 8.99 14.67
N HIS A 770 11.36 7.89 15.43
CA HIS A 770 10.24 7.36 16.19
C HIS A 770 9.91 8.22 17.42
N SER A 771 10.92 8.69 18.16
CA SER A 771 10.71 9.55 19.33
C SER A 771 9.96 10.82 18.94
N LYS A 772 10.30 11.42 17.78
CA LYS A 772 9.60 12.58 17.22
C LYS A 772 8.13 12.29 16.90
N LYS A 773 7.81 11.06 16.48
CA LYS A 773 6.45 10.61 16.15
C LYS A 773 5.60 10.43 17.42
N ILE A 774 6.18 9.88 18.49
CA ILE A 774 5.53 9.77 19.82
C ILE A 774 5.73 11.00 20.72
N SER A 775 6.13 12.13 20.13
CA SER A 775 6.28 13.43 20.80
C SER A 775 7.17 13.38 22.06
N GLY A 776 8.25 12.61 21.99
CA GLY A 776 9.39 12.66 22.91
C GLY A 776 10.67 13.07 22.17
N ILE A 777 11.70 13.43 22.92
CA ILE A 777 13.03 13.67 22.37
C ILE A 777 13.94 12.63 23.00
N GLN A 778 14.47 11.75 22.16
CA GLN A 778 15.41 10.72 22.56
C GLN A 778 16.47 10.60 21.49
N THR A 779 17.69 10.99 21.84
CA THR A 779 18.84 10.97 20.95
C THR A 779 19.90 10.04 21.54
N PRO A 780 20.02 8.80 21.03
CA PRO A 780 21.05 7.88 21.50
C PRO A 780 22.46 8.42 21.27
N GLU A 781 23.36 8.18 22.23
CA GLU A 781 24.78 8.51 22.13
C GLU A 781 25.62 7.23 22.08
N PHE A 782 26.63 7.24 21.23
CA PHE A 782 27.56 6.12 21.02
C PHE A 782 28.98 6.68 21.01
N THR A 783 29.85 6.10 21.83
CA THR A 783 31.29 6.39 21.93
C THR A 783 32.06 5.08 21.84
N GLY A 784 33.12 5.03 21.03
CA GLY A 784 33.95 3.84 20.79
C GLY A 784 34.52 3.85 19.37
N ASP A 785 35.27 2.80 19.00
CA ASP A 785 35.77 2.62 17.63
C ASP A 785 34.63 2.15 16.71
N GLU A 786 34.23 3.01 15.78
CA GLU A 786 33.13 2.75 14.83
C GLU A 786 33.39 1.55 13.92
N ASN A 787 34.65 1.13 13.73
CA ASN A 787 35.01 -0.04 12.91
C ASN A 787 34.90 -1.37 13.66
N THR A 788 34.62 -1.33 14.98
CA THR A 788 34.48 -2.54 15.78
C THR A 788 33.30 -3.38 15.28
N ILE A 789 33.57 -4.62 14.88
CA ILE A 789 32.54 -5.58 14.50
C ILE A 789 31.87 -6.14 15.76
N LEU A 790 30.57 -5.87 15.89
CA LEU A 790 29.75 -6.34 17.01
C LEU A 790 29.14 -7.72 16.71
N VAL A 791 28.68 -7.95 15.48
CA VAL A 791 28.00 -9.18 15.06
C VAL A 791 28.42 -9.60 13.65
N GLU A 792 28.47 -10.91 13.40
CA GLU A 792 28.66 -11.54 12.09
C GLU A 792 27.60 -12.67 11.91
N TYR A 793 26.97 -12.73 10.74
CA TYR A 793 25.82 -13.61 10.42
C TYR A 793 26.09 -14.74 9.43
#